data_AF-A0A229YG13-F1
#
_entry.id   AF-A0A229YG13-F1
#
_cell.length_a   1.000
_cell.length_b   1.000
_cell.length_c   1.000
_cell.angle_alpha   90.00
_cell.angle_beta   90.00
_cell.angle_gamma   90.00
#
_symmetry.space_group_name_H-M   'P 1'
#
loop_
_entity.id
_entity.type
_entity.pdbx_description
1 polymer ?
#
loop_
_entity_poly.entity_id
_entity_poly.type
_entity_poly.pdbx_seq_one_letter_code
_entity_poly.pdbx_strand_id
1 'polypeptide(L)'
;MESKPTIGTDAGDEKLKRNSAKKAGPSKKNRPRRDTAKRKFQDLLEKVKDKDPDLAQQVESGQYFEINSVLLQQKTAQQETILHLLAAFQPYDDEETSDEEAKLDEVEDYEDLGDEENDGAEEPGDSNPLQKSLVIGLVQKFKDLMLDQDKYKRTPLLLAIESNHESMVTWMLECPNIAEVLEKAADPNGNCVHAAVRSDLPHHIIIDLIKKSTKKALCAQDGAGFTPFHLAVEYKRCRPGQLEVVEALIERGSAALDSHTRDPDRWSVYQYHEHTRRVFHAKQSRKGQEMDGLKSQRTPKAPESKVMGPPNDPAKESKRASVNGKPEESPQQEKKLFDAKPQDGRDQKGFSVHRLAEENQARTDSMNPERLRGAPPKEEQRQVKGQDTSLASSEAERPKQPSVIADWDELERCANKIRETIKLYYLRHREPAKAASWLYDKSVGVVETCFDYVEGEGEVDKEVFEQSYDLFQFDPILQFVHFRKLQLKNPPLEDESFPQDDIDGRWDVKYFFDWLKQKKVERILRVTVEEYPERPHSDAAIERALKDLQVESLNWQKPDLCPETIRSVSDRLKEVYLHWGGNNAVLRAWSEPEGLGKLPSLEKIHLLYSERLERSSHMVAKITEFRRRLDQVRRINNLETVKVLLPKEKGKNREVAVKVFTPTATAPPDEQEQHRKTNKWLDCIDDFSDMLQNTKVERLIEKYCDRLPPPKELQELRKNVVVAVIDDGVNITMPGLRGRIIGGQSFDTSGLWHYRFSAKEHGTLMASQIVRVCPDAKIYAIKVATHPNGKELQIDARSAALAIEAAVNKEVDIISMSWTIPEMAEGSADKLLFDNAMGRAIRKGILLFCSAADDGSFKATSHYPAAFAPNKVFKIGAATASGKIYEWTSASLSELDYILPGHEVYEKQPKYGPVPESETHSGSSIATALAAGLAALILHCVRLAAIHTLISDPSKVKRRFSVDELRSLKSCKDMKIAFGKFPTNSESQMKFMEVWHTLGKDFVTDRQWRAREEERLPFIASVASDLLPSTVG
;
A
#
# COMPACT_ATOMS: atom_id res chain seq x y z
N MET A 1 4.03 -65.46 -9.82
CA MET A 1 2.71 -65.04 -10.31
C MET A 1 2.97 -63.87 -11.27
N GLU A 2 3.45 -64.13 -12.48
CA GLU A 2 2.71 -64.71 -13.63
C GLU A 2 1.70 -63.70 -14.19
N SER A 3 1.67 -63.37 -15.48
CA SER A 3 2.37 -63.99 -16.63
C SER A 3 2.89 -62.98 -17.65
N LYS A 4 3.97 -63.40 -18.30
CA LYS A 4 4.69 -62.82 -19.45
C LYS A 4 4.17 -63.57 -20.72
N PRO A 5 4.75 -63.51 -21.95
CA PRO A 5 5.79 -62.62 -22.50
C PRO A 5 5.60 -62.24 -24.02
N THR A 6 6.67 -61.68 -24.64
CA THR A 6 7.20 -62.01 -26.00
C THR A 6 6.42 -61.56 -27.26
N ILE A 7 6.99 -61.28 -28.45
CA ILE A 7 8.35 -61.33 -29.08
C ILE A 7 8.49 -59.98 -29.87
N GLY A 8 9.63 -59.34 -30.19
CA GLY A 8 11.05 -59.69 -30.17
C GLY A 8 11.65 -59.67 -31.59
N THR A 9 12.98 -59.49 -31.69
CA THR A 9 13.84 -59.51 -32.91
C THR A 9 13.72 -58.32 -33.89
N ASP A 10 14.76 -57.64 -34.43
CA ASP A 10 16.26 -57.68 -34.44
C ASP A 10 16.82 -57.73 -35.89
N ALA A 11 18.11 -57.42 -36.07
CA ALA A 11 18.84 -57.05 -37.30
C ALA A 11 18.52 -55.63 -37.84
N GLY A 12 19.48 -54.78 -38.22
CA GLY A 12 20.86 -55.03 -38.67
C GLY A 12 20.94 -54.85 -40.19
N ASP A 13 21.99 -54.32 -40.82
CA ASP A 13 23.27 -53.77 -40.35
C ASP A 13 23.90 -52.93 -41.50
N GLU A 14 25.06 -52.31 -41.27
CA GLU A 14 26.06 -51.85 -42.26
C GLU A 14 25.67 -50.71 -43.25
N LYS A 15 26.16 -49.48 -43.03
CA LYS A 15 27.49 -48.96 -43.50
C LYS A 15 27.70 -49.02 -45.02
N LEU A 16 27.93 -47.85 -45.65
CA LEU A 16 29.19 -47.59 -46.37
C LEU A 16 29.42 -46.10 -46.69
N LYS A 17 30.34 -45.51 -45.91
CA LYS A 17 31.49 -44.68 -46.30
C LYS A 17 31.35 -43.61 -47.40
N ARG A 18 31.62 -42.37 -46.96
CA ARG A 18 32.58 -41.38 -47.51
C ARG A 18 32.57 -41.11 -49.02
N ASN A 19 32.38 -39.83 -49.39
CA ASN A 19 33.50 -39.04 -49.89
C ASN A 19 33.32 -37.52 -49.73
N SER A 20 34.43 -36.79 -49.83
CA SER A 20 34.60 -35.40 -49.39
C SER A 20 34.86 -34.41 -50.53
N ALA A 21 34.21 -33.25 -50.50
CA ALA A 21 34.66 -31.98 -51.10
C ALA A 21 33.83 -30.83 -50.48
N LYS A 22 34.39 -29.93 -49.64
CA LYS A 22 35.23 -28.73 -49.92
C LYS A 22 34.50 -27.58 -50.66
N LYS A 23 34.37 -26.46 -49.92
CA LYS A 23 34.08 -25.05 -50.34
C LYS A 23 32.62 -24.82 -50.83
N ALA A 24 32.03 -23.63 -50.69
CA ALA A 24 32.56 -22.30 -50.35
C ALA A 24 31.67 -21.51 -49.35
N GLY A 25 32.11 -20.30 -48.99
CA GLY A 25 31.42 -19.36 -48.10
C GLY A 25 30.25 -18.58 -48.75
N PRO A 26 29.72 -17.54 -48.07
CA PRO A 26 28.29 -17.23 -48.09
C PRO A 26 27.85 -16.22 -49.15
N SER A 27 26.56 -16.27 -49.49
CA SER A 27 25.83 -15.20 -50.18
C SER A 27 24.55 -14.81 -49.42
N LYS A 28 24.14 -13.55 -49.57
CA LYS A 28 23.01 -12.92 -48.86
C LYS A 28 21.65 -13.33 -49.46
N LYS A 29 20.60 -12.99 -48.70
CA LYS A 29 19.17 -12.93 -49.08
C LYS A 29 18.47 -14.28 -49.34
N ASN A 30 17.60 -14.64 -48.39
CA ASN A 30 16.21 -14.92 -48.74
C ASN A 30 15.28 -14.56 -47.58
N ARG A 31 14.49 -13.49 -47.74
CA ARG A 31 13.22 -13.29 -47.01
C ARG A 31 12.12 -13.86 -47.91
N PRO A 32 11.40 -14.91 -47.50
CA PRO A 32 10.13 -15.25 -48.17
C PRO A 32 8.99 -15.28 -47.15
N ARG A 33 8.15 -14.23 -47.13
CA ARG A 33 6.78 -14.28 -46.54
C ARG A 33 5.86 -13.08 -46.82
N ARG A 34 6.35 -11.90 -47.22
CA ARG A 34 5.48 -10.72 -47.53
C ARG A 34 4.88 -10.74 -48.96
N ASP A 35 5.66 -11.07 -49.99
CA ASP A 35 5.23 -10.88 -51.40
C ASP A 35 4.11 -11.82 -51.87
N THR A 36 3.99 -13.01 -51.26
CA THR A 36 3.02 -14.03 -51.69
C THR A 36 1.59 -13.67 -51.32
N ALA A 37 1.37 -12.86 -50.28
CA ALA A 37 0.03 -12.37 -49.90
C ALA A 37 -0.39 -11.20 -50.80
N LYS A 38 0.50 -10.22 -51.02
CA LYS A 38 0.27 -9.06 -51.92
C LYS A 38 -0.17 -9.53 -53.31
N ARG A 39 0.60 -10.44 -53.92
CA ARG A 39 0.25 -11.04 -55.22
C ARG A 39 -1.09 -11.77 -55.19
N LYS A 40 -1.39 -12.58 -54.17
CA LYS A 40 -2.66 -13.33 -54.09
C LYS A 40 -3.90 -12.44 -53.93
N PHE A 41 -3.76 -11.29 -53.26
CA PHE A 41 -4.84 -10.32 -53.11
C PHE A 41 -5.04 -9.49 -54.40
N GLN A 42 -3.95 -9.07 -55.04
CA GLN A 42 -3.99 -8.41 -56.36
C GLN A 42 -4.56 -9.35 -57.43
N ASP A 43 -4.11 -10.60 -57.50
CA ASP A 43 -4.69 -11.67 -58.34
C ASP A 43 -6.20 -11.81 -58.14
N LEU A 44 -6.70 -11.66 -56.91
CA LEU A 44 -8.12 -11.79 -56.59
C LEU A 44 -8.91 -10.57 -57.06
N LEU A 45 -8.35 -9.36 -56.89
CA LEU A 45 -8.92 -8.10 -57.37
C LEU A 45 -8.93 -8.00 -58.91
N GLU A 46 -7.85 -8.43 -59.58
CA GLU A 46 -7.78 -8.49 -61.05
C GLU A 46 -8.77 -9.52 -61.60
N LYS A 47 -8.81 -10.74 -61.05
CA LYS A 47 -9.79 -11.79 -61.46
C LYS A 47 -11.25 -11.46 -61.16
N VAL A 48 -11.49 -10.38 -60.42
CA VAL A 48 -12.81 -9.80 -60.17
C VAL A 48 -13.10 -8.71 -61.19
N LYS A 49 -12.15 -7.81 -61.48
CA LYS A 49 -12.26 -6.80 -62.54
C LYS A 49 -12.41 -7.42 -63.94
N ASP A 50 -11.69 -8.51 -64.22
CA ASP A 50 -11.68 -9.20 -65.52
C ASP A 50 -12.99 -9.97 -65.84
N LYS A 51 -13.88 -10.16 -64.86
CA LYS A 51 -15.03 -11.07 -65.00
C LYS A 51 -16.36 -10.41 -65.31
N ASP A 52 -16.49 -9.10 -65.12
CA ASP A 52 -17.64 -8.35 -65.62
C ASP A 52 -17.28 -6.85 -65.74
N PRO A 53 -17.14 -6.29 -66.96
CA PRO A 53 -16.65 -4.92 -67.15
C PRO A 53 -17.63 -3.84 -66.68
N ASP A 54 -18.95 -4.12 -66.64
CA ASP A 54 -19.96 -3.14 -66.17
C ASP A 54 -19.93 -2.98 -64.64
N LEU A 55 -19.43 -3.98 -63.90
CA LEU A 55 -19.33 -3.91 -62.44
C LEU A 55 -18.28 -2.89 -61.95
N ALA A 56 -17.38 -2.45 -62.84
CA ALA A 56 -16.36 -1.44 -62.52
C ALA A 56 -16.93 -0.03 -62.34
N GLN A 57 -18.12 0.26 -62.89
CA GLN A 57 -18.84 1.54 -62.71
C GLN A 57 -19.96 1.47 -61.66
N GLN A 58 -20.38 0.28 -61.23
CA GLN A 58 -21.49 0.10 -60.28
C GLN A 58 -21.10 -0.71 -59.04
N VAL A 59 -20.14 -0.19 -58.26
CA VAL A 59 -19.89 -0.68 -56.90
C VAL A 59 -20.77 0.10 -55.90
N GLU A 60 -22.09 0.07 -56.11
CA GLU A 60 -23.01 0.22 -54.99
C GLU A 60 -23.04 -1.09 -54.19
N SER A 61 -22.90 -0.97 -52.88
CA SER A 61 -22.63 -2.08 -51.97
C SER A 61 -23.78 -3.08 -51.87
N GLY A 62 -23.63 -4.28 -52.46
CA GLY A 62 -24.60 -5.36 -52.25
C GLY A 62 -24.29 -6.70 -52.93
N GLN A 63 -24.37 -6.74 -54.26
CA GLN A 63 -24.47 -7.98 -55.05
C GLN A 63 -23.14 -8.76 -55.18
N TYR A 64 -22.01 -8.06 -55.26
CA TYR A 64 -20.66 -8.66 -55.34
C TYR A 64 -20.38 -9.74 -54.25
N PHE A 65 -20.97 -9.55 -53.06
CA PHE A 65 -20.79 -10.44 -51.91
C PHE A 65 -21.68 -11.69 -51.92
N GLU A 66 -22.79 -11.72 -52.66
CA GLU A 66 -23.63 -12.93 -52.70
C GLU A 66 -22.97 -14.02 -53.53
N ILE A 67 -22.51 -13.66 -54.73
CA ILE A 67 -21.90 -14.57 -55.71
C ILE A 67 -20.60 -15.20 -55.18
N ASN A 68 -19.79 -14.44 -54.44
CA ASN A 68 -18.45 -14.88 -54.02
C ASN A 68 -18.38 -15.44 -52.59
N SER A 69 -19.45 -15.37 -51.81
CA SER A 69 -19.52 -15.84 -50.41
C SER A 69 -18.88 -17.22 -50.17
N VAL A 70 -19.26 -18.21 -50.99
CA VAL A 70 -18.74 -19.60 -50.93
C VAL A 70 -17.27 -19.69 -51.33
N LEU A 71 -16.83 -18.89 -52.30
CA LEU A 71 -15.45 -18.92 -52.80
C LEU A 71 -14.46 -18.27 -51.83
N LEU A 72 -14.91 -17.23 -51.11
CA LEU A 72 -14.16 -16.53 -50.06
C LEU A 72 -14.00 -17.43 -48.82
N GLN A 73 -14.98 -18.30 -48.52
CA GLN A 73 -14.90 -19.32 -47.47
C GLN A 73 -13.97 -20.50 -47.82
N GLN A 74 -13.94 -20.94 -49.08
CA GLN A 74 -13.25 -22.18 -49.48
C GLN A 74 -11.73 -22.05 -49.63
N LYS A 75 -11.14 -20.84 -49.58
CA LYS A 75 -9.76 -20.62 -50.05
C LYS A 75 -8.68 -20.36 -48.98
N THR A 76 -8.71 -21.08 -47.85
CA THR A 76 -7.49 -21.27 -47.04
C THR A 76 -7.26 -22.66 -46.48
N ALA A 77 -6.33 -23.38 -47.12
CA ALA A 77 -5.66 -24.57 -46.60
C ALA A 77 -4.75 -24.32 -45.37
N GLN A 78 -4.91 -23.19 -44.67
CA GLN A 78 -4.13 -22.78 -43.49
C GLN A 78 -4.98 -22.12 -42.37
N GLN A 79 -6.32 -22.18 -42.46
CA GLN A 79 -7.26 -21.60 -41.46
C GLN A 79 -7.12 -20.08 -41.24
N GLU A 80 -6.87 -19.30 -42.30
CA GLU A 80 -6.76 -17.83 -42.21
C GLU A 80 -7.87 -17.20 -43.06
N THR A 81 -8.91 -16.59 -42.46
CA THR A 81 -9.97 -15.95 -43.27
C THR A 81 -9.41 -14.75 -44.06
N ILE A 82 -10.14 -14.24 -45.05
CA ILE A 82 -9.73 -13.02 -45.77
C ILE A 82 -9.51 -11.82 -44.83
N LEU A 83 -10.26 -11.75 -43.72
CA LEU A 83 -10.02 -10.73 -42.69
C LEU A 83 -8.68 -10.95 -41.96
N HIS A 84 -8.22 -12.19 -41.75
CA HIS A 84 -6.87 -12.46 -41.21
C HIS A 84 -5.77 -12.02 -42.19
N LEU A 85 -5.97 -12.22 -43.49
CA LEU A 85 -5.02 -11.81 -44.54
C LEU A 85 -4.93 -10.28 -44.69
N LEU A 86 -6.07 -9.59 -44.58
CA LEU A 86 -6.14 -8.12 -44.58
C LEU A 86 -5.54 -7.52 -43.30
N ALA A 87 -5.82 -8.11 -42.14
CA ALA A 87 -5.29 -7.67 -40.85
C ALA A 87 -3.75 -7.77 -40.74
N ALA A 88 -3.14 -8.75 -41.41
CA ALA A 88 -1.69 -8.97 -41.40
C ALA A 88 -0.92 -8.10 -42.42
N PHE A 89 -1.61 -7.21 -43.15
CA PHE A 89 -1.04 -6.36 -44.18
C PHE A 89 -0.90 -4.92 -43.68
N GLN A 90 0.29 -4.33 -43.79
CA GLN A 90 0.49 -2.88 -43.66
C GLN A 90 0.58 -2.27 -45.07
N PRO A 91 -0.03 -1.10 -45.34
CA PRO A 91 0.40 -0.28 -46.46
C PRO A 91 1.88 0.10 -46.28
N TYR A 92 2.58 0.35 -47.39
CA TYR A 92 3.92 0.94 -47.37
C TYR A 92 3.74 2.46 -47.36
N ASP A 93 4.53 3.17 -46.57
CA ASP A 93 4.77 4.59 -46.81
C ASP A 93 5.62 4.72 -48.09
N ASP A 94 5.12 5.42 -49.10
CA ASP A 94 5.80 5.60 -50.39
C ASP A 94 6.86 6.73 -50.31
N GLU A 95 7.88 6.55 -49.47
CA GLU A 95 9.13 7.33 -49.51
C GLU A 95 10.29 6.51 -50.13
N GLU A 96 10.20 6.15 -51.42
CA GLU A 96 11.38 5.79 -52.25
C GLU A 96 11.01 5.65 -53.76
N THR A 97 10.60 6.75 -54.42
CA THR A 97 10.60 6.84 -55.91
C THR A 97 11.13 8.19 -56.41
N SER A 98 12.37 8.52 -56.04
CA SER A 98 13.19 9.49 -56.77
C SER A 98 14.46 8.80 -57.27
N ASP A 99 14.47 8.45 -58.57
CA ASP A 99 15.65 8.32 -59.45
C ASP A 99 15.28 7.55 -60.73
N GLU A 100 14.74 8.25 -61.73
CA GLU A 100 15.08 8.06 -63.15
C GLU A 100 14.46 9.20 -63.99
N GLU A 101 15.18 10.33 -64.05
CA GLU A 101 15.00 11.28 -65.14
C GLU A 101 15.36 10.61 -66.48
N ALA A 102 14.49 10.70 -67.49
CA ALA A 102 14.93 10.97 -68.86
C ALA A 102 13.77 11.25 -69.84
N LYS A 103 13.79 12.50 -70.35
CA LYS A 103 13.59 12.89 -71.76
C LYS A 103 12.19 13.23 -72.31
N LEU A 104 12.21 14.38 -73.00
CA LEU A 104 11.30 14.90 -74.04
C LEU A 104 9.96 15.43 -73.55
N ASP A 105 9.45 16.55 -74.07
CA ASP A 105 10.07 17.81 -74.55
C ASP A 105 8.91 18.84 -74.63
N GLU A 106 9.26 20.12 -74.66
CA GLU A 106 8.45 21.33 -74.96
C GLU A 106 7.00 21.15 -75.48
N VAL A 107 6.05 21.90 -74.89
CA VAL A 107 5.28 22.98 -75.57
C VAL A 107 4.42 23.75 -74.55
N GLU A 108 4.27 25.05 -74.79
CA GLU A 108 3.51 26.04 -74.02
C GLU A 108 1.98 25.86 -74.16
N ASP A 109 1.20 26.15 -73.12
CA ASP A 109 0.19 27.24 -73.16
C ASP A 109 -0.54 27.41 -71.81
N TYR A 110 -0.83 28.67 -71.47
CA TYR A 110 -1.54 29.11 -70.26
C TYR A 110 -2.79 29.91 -70.67
N GLU A 111 -3.99 29.37 -70.44
CA GLU A 111 -5.25 30.11 -70.24
C GLU A 111 -5.98 29.36 -69.10
N ASP A 112 -5.99 29.88 -67.88
CA ASP A 112 -6.95 30.87 -67.35
C ASP A 112 -8.40 30.37 -67.35
N LEU A 113 -8.95 30.12 -66.15
CA LEU A 113 -10.27 30.59 -65.70
C LEU A 113 -10.64 30.05 -64.31
N GLY A 114 -10.96 30.96 -63.39
CA GLY A 114 -12.05 30.79 -62.42
C GLY A 114 -11.72 30.26 -61.03
N ASP A 115 -11.59 31.19 -60.06
CA ASP A 115 -11.79 30.90 -58.64
C ASP A 115 -13.26 30.56 -58.35
N GLU A 116 -13.54 29.47 -57.64
CA GLU A 116 -14.69 29.38 -56.72
C GLU A 116 -14.26 28.72 -55.41
N GLU A 117 -14.72 29.31 -54.30
CA GLU A 117 -14.38 28.91 -52.93
C GLU A 117 -14.96 27.52 -52.58
N ASN A 118 -14.22 26.71 -51.83
CA ASN A 118 -14.84 25.65 -51.04
C ASN A 118 -14.13 25.43 -49.70
N ASP A 119 -14.80 25.78 -48.61
CA ASP A 119 -14.39 25.47 -47.25
C ASP A 119 -14.41 23.95 -47.00
N GLY A 120 -13.24 23.33 -47.07
CA GLY A 120 -13.04 21.92 -46.74
C GLY A 120 -11.77 21.74 -45.92
N ALA A 121 -11.92 21.54 -44.61
CA ALA A 121 -10.79 21.17 -43.77
C ALA A 121 -10.33 19.75 -44.15
N GLU A 122 -9.15 19.63 -44.77
CA GLU A 122 -8.59 18.34 -45.17
C GLU A 122 -8.26 17.49 -43.94
N GLU A 123 -8.99 16.38 -43.77
CA GLU A 123 -8.59 15.32 -42.84
C GLU A 123 -7.32 14.61 -43.34
N PRO A 124 -6.45 14.12 -42.44
CA PRO A 124 -5.17 13.54 -42.83
C PRO A 124 -5.33 12.19 -43.53
N GLY A 125 -5.26 12.20 -44.86
CA GLY A 125 -4.82 11.08 -45.71
C GLY A 125 -5.52 9.73 -45.49
N ASP A 126 -6.84 9.65 -45.71
CA ASP A 126 -7.57 8.37 -45.55
C ASP A 126 -7.12 7.33 -46.59
N SER A 127 -6.55 6.24 -46.09
CA SER A 127 -5.94 5.18 -46.87
C SER A 127 -6.99 4.37 -47.67
N ASN A 128 -7.17 4.73 -48.94
CA ASN A 128 -7.90 3.98 -49.98
C ASN A 128 -9.39 3.66 -49.64
N PRO A 129 -10.35 4.54 -50.01
CA PRO A 129 -11.76 4.42 -49.62
C PRO A 129 -12.43 3.11 -50.07
N LEU A 130 -11.97 2.50 -51.18
CA LEU A 130 -12.46 1.18 -51.61
C LEU A 130 -12.16 0.08 -50.60
N GLN A 131 -11.03 0.15 -49.89
CA GLN A 131 -10.67 -0.82 -48.84
C GLN A 131 -11.54 -0.64 -47.59
N LYS A 132 -11.79 0.62 -47.20
CA LYS A 132 -12.70 0.99 -46.11
C LYS A 132 -14.10 0.43 -46.34
N SER A 133 -14.72 0.72 -47.49
CA SER A 133 -16.04 0.17 -47.86
C SER A 133 -16.06 -1.36 -47.95
N LEU A 134 -14.98 -1.99 -48.44
CA LEU A 134 -14.87 -3.45 -48.51
C LEU A 134 -14.82 -4.10 -47.12
N VAL A 135 -14.00 -3.56 -46.21
CA VAL A 135 -13.85 -4.09 -44.84
C VAL A 135 -15.14 -3.88 -44.04
N ILE A 136 -15.72 -2.68 -44.08
CA ILE A 136 -17.00 -2.39 -43.41
C ILE A 136 -18.11 -3.31 -43.94
N GLY A 137 -18.22 -3.47 -45.27
CA GLY A 137 -19.20 -4.37 -45.88
C GLY A 137 -19.02 -5.85 -45.52
N LEU A 138 -17.77 -6.34 -45.47
CA LEU A 138 -17.44 -7.69 -44.98
C LEU A 138 -17.83 -7.89 -43.52
N VAL A 139 -17.46 -6.93 -42.67
CA VAL A 139 -17.63 -6.98 -41.21
C VAL A 139 -19.11 -6.86 -40.81
N GLN A 140 -19.91 -6.09 -41.56
CA GLN A 140 -21.36 -6.01 -41.37
C GLN A 140 -22.11 -7.24 -41.90
N LYS A 141 -21.78 -7.74 -43.10
CA LYS A 141 -22.52 -8.84 -43.76
C LYS A 141 -22.11 -10.24 -43.26
N PHE A 142 -20.87 -10.43 -42.84
CA PHE A 142 -20.30 -11.71 -42.40
C PHE A 142 -19.67 -11.62 -41.00
N LYS A 143 -20.42 -11.07 -40.05
CA LYS A 143 -20.03 -10.87 -38.63
C LYS A 143 -19.34 -12.08 -37.96
N ASP A 144 -19.67 -13.30 -38.35
CA ASP A 144 -19.11 -14.52 -37.74
C ASP A 144 -17.63 -14.72 -38.11
N LEU A 145 -17.17 -14.19 -39.26
CA LEU A 145 -15.75 -14.25 -39.67
C LEU A 145 -14.80 -13.45 -38.76
N MET A 146 -15.35 -12.53 -37.93
CA MET A 146 -14.59 -11.83 -36.90
C MET A 146 -14.34 -12.70 -35.66
N LEU A 147 -15.11 -13.77 -35.47
CA LEU A 147 -14.97 -14.74 -34.38
C LEU A 147 -14.07 -15.92 -34.75
N ASP A 148 -13.75 -16.11 -36.03
CA ASP A 148 -12.81 -17.14 -36.48
C ASP A 148 -11.42 -16.92 -35.88
N GLN A 149 -10.70 -18.02 -35.67
CA GLN A 149 -9.39 -18.01 -35.02
C GLN A 149 -8.37 -18.76 -35.89
N ASP A 150 -7.20 -18.15 -36.11
CA ASP A 150 -6.09 -18.79 -36.82
C ASP A 150 -5.49 -19.97 -36.04
N LYS A 151 -4.52 -20.64 -36.65
CA LYS A 151 -3.71 -21.73 -36.05
C LYS A 151 -3.00 -21.36 -34.72
N TYR A 152 -2.95 -20.09 -34.35
CA TYR A 152 -2.41 -19.56 -33.08
C TYR A 152 -3.52 -19.02 -32.15
N LYS A 153 -4.79 -19.36 -32.41
CA LYS A 153 -5.99 -18.92 -31.70
C LYS A 153 -6.27 -17.41 -31.80
N ARG A 154 -5.71 -16.69 -32.79
CA ARG A 154 -5.88 -15.23 -32.93
C ARG A 154 -7.04 -14.89 -33.86
N THR A 155 -7.84 -13.89 -33.50
CA THR A 155 -8.90 -13.34 -34.36
C THR A 155 -8.35 -12.33 -35.37
N PRO A 156 -9.11 -11.95 -36.43
CA PRO A 156 -8.68 -10.89 -37.36
C PRO A 156 -8.39 -9.56 -36.66
N LEU A 157 -9.22 -9.18 -35.68
CA LEU A 157 -9.04 -7.97 -34.90
C LEU A 157 -7.74 -8.01 -34.07
N LEU A 158 -7.45 -9.15 -33.45
CA LEU A 158 -6.20 -9.31 -32.69
C LEU A 158 -4.98 -9.22 -33.62
N LEU A 159 -5.05 -9.76 -34.83
CA LEU A 159 -3.98 -9.62 -35.83
C LEU A 159 -3.75 -8.16 -36.27
N ALA A 160 -4.82 -7.40 -36.47
CA ALA A 160 -4.72 -5.99 -36.85
C ALA A 160 -4.06 -5.16 -35.73
N ILE A 161 -4.41 -5.47 -34.48
CA ILE A 161 -3.82 -4.86 -33.28
C ILE A 161 -2.35 -5.27 -33.11
N GLU A 162 -2.00 -6.57 -33.23
CA GLU A 162 -0.61 -7.05 -33.20
C GLU A 162 0.27 -6.46 -34.32
N SER A 163 -0.36 -5.99 -35.40
CA SER A 163 0.32 -5.38 -36.56
C SER A 163 0.31 -3.84 -36.54
N ASN A 164 -0.19 -3.19 -35.47
CA ASN A 164 -0.41 -1.74 -35.37
C ASN A 164 -1.15 -1.14 -36.59
N HIS A 165 -2.14 -1.85 -37.16
CA HIS A 165 -2.84 -1.40 -38.37
C HIS A 165 -4.08 -0.55 -38.01
N GLU A 166 -3.85 0.74 -37.76
CA GLU A 166 -4.83 1.71 -37.23
C GLU A 166 -6.16 1.72 -37.99
N SER A 167 -6.14 2.00 -39.30
CA SER A 167 -7.34 2.08 -40.15
C SER A 167 -8.18 0.79 -40.08
N MET A 168 -7.50 -0.36 -40.17
CA MET A 168 -8.13 -1.69 -40.11
C MET A 168 -8.79 -1.95 -38.75
N VAL A 169 -8.15 -1.57 -37.64
CA VAL A 169 -8.75 -1.68 -36.29
C VAL A 169 -10.00 -0.82 -36.20
N THR A 170 -9.96 0.43 -36.66
CA THR A 170 -11.10 1.35 -36.66
C THR A 170 -12.27 0.80 -37.47
N TRP A 171 -12.05 0.33 -38.71
CA TRP A 171 -13.10 -0.27 -39.54
C TRP A 171 -13.66 -1.57 -38.94
N MET A 172 -12.81 -2.41 -38.34
CA MET A 172 -13.24 -3.63 -37.64
C MET A 172 -14.05 -3.36 -36.37
N LEU A 173 -13.85 -2.22 -35.70
CA LEU A 173 -14.62 -1.80 -34.52
C LEU A 173 -16.07 -1.39 -34.86
N GLU A 174 -16.44 -1.25 -36.14
CA GLU A 174 -17.83 -1.03 -36.58
C GLU A 174 -18.69 -2.30 -36.60
N CYS A 175 -18.12 -3.47 -36.25
CA CYS A 175 -18.85 -4.74 -36.28
C CYS A 175 -20.04 -4.82 -35.31
N PRO A 176 -21.23 -5.25 -35.75
CA PRO A 176 -22.39 -5.44 -34.86
C PRO A 176 -22.17 -6.43 -33.70
N ASN A 177 -21.28 -7.44 -33.85
CA ASN A 177 -20.96 -8.42 -32.79
C ASN A 177 -19.60 -8.14 -32.08
N ILE A 178 -19.06 -6.93 -32.18
CA ILE A 178 -17.72 -6.58 -31.68
C ILE A 178 -17.50 -6.97 -30.20
N ALA A 179 -18.54 -6.92 -29.37
CA ALA A 179 -18.49 -7.33 -27.96
C ALA A 179 -18.04 -8.79 -27.77
N GLU A 180 -18.50 -9.72 -28.62
CA GLU A 180 -18.14 -11.15 -28.55
C GLU A 180 -16.71 -11.38 -29.06
N VAL A 181 -16.29 -10.61 -30.08
CA VAL A 181 -14.94 -10.63 -30.64
C VAL A 181 -13.91 -10.16 -29.62
N LEU A 182 -14.24 -9.10 -28.87
CA LEU A 182 -13.39 -8.55 -27.80
C LEU A 182 -13.32 -9.46 -26.55
N GLU A 183 -14.32 -10.32 -26.32
CA GLU A 183 -14.26 -11.34 -25.27
C GLU A 183 -13.38 -12.54 -25.62
N LYS A 184 -13.17 -12.85 -26.91
CA LYS A 184 -12.30 -13.98 -27.30
C LYS A 184 -10.85 -13.71 -26.92
N ALA A 185 -10.31 -14.59 -26.08
CA ALA A 185 -8.90 -14.60 -25.71
C ALA A 185 -8.07 -15.47 -26.67
N ALA A 186 -6.92 -14.95 -27.09
CA ALA A 186 -5.84 -15.77 -27.61
C ALA A 186 -4.96 -16.24 -26.44
N ASP A 187 -4.84 -17.55 -26.34
CA ASP A 187 -4.04 -18.22 -25.32
C ASP A 187 -2.58 -18.33 -25.84
N PRO A 188 -1.56 -17.76 -25.15
CA PRO A 188 -1.56 -17.29 -23.76
C PRO A 188 -1.66 -15.77 -23.53
N ASN A 189 -1.68 -14.95 -24.59
CA ASN A 189 -1.48 -13.50 -24.52
C ASN A 189 -2.68 -12.68 -24.00
N GLY A 190 -3.86 -13.28 -23.86
CA GLY A 190 -5.09 -12.61 -23.44
C GLY A 190 -5.97 -12.20 -24.63
N ASN A 191 -6.92 -11.30 -24.42
CA ASN A 191 -7.84 -10.84 -25.46
C ASN A 191 -7.35 -9.59 -26.21
N CYS A 192 -8.14 -9.12 -27.18
CA CYS A 192 -7.85 -7.93 -27.98
C CYS A 192 -7.51 -6.69 -27.13
N VAL A 193 -8.11 -6.52 -25.94
CA VAL A 193 -7.81 -5.40 -25.03
C VAL A 193 -6.40 -5.49 -24.46
N HIS A 194 -5.92 -6.69 -24.10
CA HIS A 194 -4.55 -6.89 -23.64
C HIS A 194 -3.53 -6.57 -24.74
N ALA A 195 -3.84 -6.92 -25.98
CA ALA A 195 -3.00 -6.59 -27.13
C ALA A 195 -3.01 -5.09 -27.43
N ALA A 196 -4.17 -4.43 -27.42
CA ALA A 196 -4.31 -3.00 -27.69
C ALA A 196 -3.49 -2.17 -26.69
N VAL A 197 -3.59 -2.48 -25.39
CA VAL A 197 -2.81 -1.80 -24.34
C VAL A 197 -1.29 -2.09 -24.42
N ARG A 198 -0.88 -3.22 -25.03
CA ARG A 198 0.53 -3.55 -25.28
C ARG A 198 1.08 -2.98 -26.59
N SER A 199 0.23 -2.75 -27.57
CA SER A 199 0.56 -2.19 -28.87
C SER A 199 1.07 -0.74 -28.76
N ASP A 200 1.46 -0.17 -29.90
CA ASP A 200 1.80 1.26 -30.01
C ASP A 200 0.69 2.04 -30.74
N LEU A 201 -0.54 1.49 -30.77
CA LEU A 201 -1.72 2.15 -31.35
C LEU A 201 -2.03 3.49 -30.64
N PRO A 202 -2.60 4.48 -31.36
CA PRO A 202 -3.06 5.73 -30.77
C PRO A 202 -4.06 5.51 -29.63
N HIS A 203 -3.88 6.28 -28.54
CA HIS A 203 -4.69 6.17 -27.33
C HIS A 203 -6.21 6.30 -27.60
N HIS A 204 -6.64 7.09 -28.59
CA HIS A 204 -8.05 7.24 -28.94
C HIS A 204 -8.68 5.92 -29.47
N ILE A 205 -7.95 5.15 -30.28
CA ILE A 205 -8.40 3.82 -30.76
C ILE A 205 -8.50 2.83 -29.59
N ILE A 206 -7.53 2.88 -28.66
CA ILE A 206 -7.55 2.06 -27.44
C ILE A 206 -8.76 2.40 -26.57
N ILE A 207 -9.06 3.69 -26.39
CA ILE A 207 -10.21 4.19 -25.64
C ILE A 207 -11.53 3.72 -26.29
N ASP A 208 -11.67 3.79 -27.61
CA ASP A 208 -12.88 3.34 -28.29
C ASP A 208 -13.06 1.82 -28.26
N LEU A 209 -11.96 1.06 -28.32
CA LEU A 209 -11.97 -0.38 -28.06
C LEU A 209 -12.41 -0.69 -26.62
N ILE A 210 -11.99 0.08 -25.62
CA ILE A 210 -12.46 -0.03 -24.23
C ILE A 210 -13.95 0.33 -24.11
N LYS A 211 -14.41 1.40 -24.79
CA LYS A 211 -15.84 1.81 -24.78
C LYS A 211 -16.76 0.71 -25.33
N LYS A 212 -16.31 -0.02 -26.36
CA LYS A 212 -17.03 -1.14 -27.02
C LYS A 212 -16.80 -2.52 -26.36
N SER A 213 -15.88 -2.63 -25.41
CA SER A 213 -15.58 -3.88 -24.69
C SER A 213 -16.62 -4.23 -23.62
N THR A 214 -16.85 -5.53 -23.38
CA THR A 214 -17.65 -5.98 -22.23
C THR A 214 -16.86 -5.93 -20.93
N LYS A 215 -17.56 -5.87 -19.79
CA LYS A 215 -16.92 -5.95 -18.46
C LYS A 215 -16.10 -7.23 -18.28
N LYS A 216 -16.53 -8.35 -18.87
CA LYS A 216 -15.83 -9.63 -18.83
C LYS A 216 -14.54 -9.58 -19.65
N ALA A 217 -14.51 -8.91 -20.80
CA ALA A 217 -13.29 -8.67 -21.55
C ALA A 217 -12.30 -7.77 -20.78
N LEU A 218 -12.78 -6.70 -20.14
CA LEU A 218 -11.95 -5.77 -19.36
C LEU A 218 -11.38 -6.39 -18.07
N CYS A 219 -12.06 -7.37 -17.48
CA CYS A 219 -11.64 -8.07 -16.27
C CYS A 219 -10.96 -9.43 -16.53
N ALA A 220 -10.81 -9.85 -17.79
CA ALA A 220 -10.13 -11.09 -18.13
C ALA A 220 -8.65 -11.03 -17.71
N GLN A 221 -8.09 -12.18 -17.36
CA GLN A 221 -6.67 -12.33 -17.06
C GLN A 221 -5.97 -13.15 -18.15
N ASP A 222 -4.75 -12.76 -18.52
CA ASP A 222 -3.89 -13.53 -19.40
C ASP A 222 -3.24 -14.76 -18.72
N GLY A 223 -2.38 -15.48 -19.46
CA GLY A 223 -1.67 -16.65 -18.93
C GLY A 223 -0.80 -16.40 -17.68
N ALA A 224 -0.40 -15.15 -17.44
CA ALA A 224 0.39 -14.74 -16.28
C ALA A 224 -0.44 -14.01 -15.20
N GLY A 225 -1.76 -13.88 -15.39
CA GLY A 225 -2.67 -13.26 -14.42
C GLY A 225 -2.81 -11.75 -14.56
N PHE A 226 -2.22 -11.12 -15.58
CA PHE A 226 -2.42 -9.68 -15.80
C PHE A 226 -3.79 -9.44 -16.42
N THR A 227 -4.49 -8.42 -15.93
CA THR A 227 -5.63 -7.81 -16.63
C THR A 227 -5.14 -6.71 -17.57
N PRO A 228 -5.95 -6.21 -18.53
CA PRO A 228 -5.57 -5.05 -19.35
C PRO A 228 -5.17 -3.84 -18.51
N PHE A 229 -5.79 -3.69 -17.33
CA PHE A 229 -5.48 -2.62 -16.39
C PHE A 229 -4.03 -2.70 -15.88
N HIS A 230 -3.54 -3.89 -15.49
CA HIS A 230 -2.15 -4.02 -15.02
C HIS A 230 -1.14 -3.58 -16.10
N LEU A 231 -1.44 -3.88 -17.37
CA LEU A 231 -0.59 -3.49 -18.51
C LEU A 231 -0.66 -1.98 -18.79
N ALA A 232 -1.83 -1.37 -18.61
CA ALA A 232 -2.06 0.05 -18.82
C ALA A 232 -1.30 0.95 -17.81
N VAL A 233 -0.91 0.40 -16.66
CA VAL A 233 -0.22 1.14 -15.59
C VAL A 233 1.28 0.86 -15.51
N GLU A 234 1.87 0.14 -16.48
CA GLU A 234 3.32 -0.03 -16.57
C GLU A 234 4.02 1.33 -16.61
N TYR A 235 4.91 1.62 -15.65
CA TYR A 235 5.54 2.95 -15.52
C TYR A 235 6.15 3.50 -16.82
N LYS A 236 6.78 2.65 -17.64
CA LYS A 236 7.36 3.01 -18.95
C LYS A 236 6.35 3.53 -19.99
N ARG A 237 5.04 3.30 -19.80
CA ARG A 237 3.94 3.68 -20.70
C ARG A 237 3.24 4.96 -20.27
N CYS A 238 3.58 5.55 -19.12
CA CYS A 238 2.88 6.72 -18.58
C CYS A 238 3.14 7.99 -19.42
N ARG A 239 2.39 8.15 -20.50
CA ARG A 239 2.35 9.33 -21.39
C ARG A 239 1.04 10.11 -21.19
N PRO A 240 0.88 11.34 -21.72
CA PRO A 240 -0.35 12.13 -21.53
C PRO A 240 -1.64 11.38 -21.87
N GLY A 241 -1.75 10.80 -23.07
CA GLY A 241 -2.93 10.02 -23.48
C GLY A 241 -3.14 8.70 -22.73
N GLN A 242 -2.13 8.19 -22.01
CA GLN A 242 -2.26 6.96 -21.22
C GLN A 242 -3.12 7.17 -19.96
N LEU A 243 -3.21 8.41 -19.46
CA LEU A 243 -4.10 8.75 -18.34
C LEU A 243 -5.57 8.54 -18.72
N GLU A 244 -5.97 8.98 -19.92
CA GLU A 244 -7.33 8.81 -20.45
C GLU A 244 -7.68 7.32 -20.66
N VAL A 245 -6.73 6.51 -21.12
CA VAL A 245 -6.88 5.04 -21.19
C VAL A 245 -7.14 4.44 -19.81
N VAL A 246 -6.39 4.86 -18.78
CA VAL A 246 -6.59 4.39 -17.40
C VAL A 246 -7.94 4.84 -16.86
N GLU A 247 -8.37 6.07 -17.11
CA GLU A 247 -9.67 6.60 -16.66
C GLU A 247 -10.84 5.86 -17.33
N ALA A 248 -10.77 5.58 -18.64
CA ALA A 248 -11.75 4.76 -19.35
C ALA A 248 -11.82 3.32 -18.81
N LEU A 249 -10.68 2.72 -18.43
CA LEU A 249 -10.63 1.42 -17.77
C LEU A 249 -11.23 1.44 -16.35
N ILE A 250 -11.09 2.54 -15.60
CA ILE A 250 -11.75 2.70 -14.30
C ILE A 250 -13.27 2.78 -14.47
N GLU A 251 -13.74 3.62 -15.40
CA GLU A 251 -15.17 3.85 -15.62
C GLU A 251 -15.91 2.55 -16.00
N ARG A 252 -15.39 1.81 -16.99
CA ARG A 252 -16.09 0.63 -17.55
C ARG A 252 -15.64 -0.70 -16.94
N GLY A 253 -14.38 -0.78 -16.50
CA GLY A 253 -13.69 -2.01 -16.11
C GLY A 253 -13.24 -2.06 -14.65
N SER A 254 -13.78 -1.22 -13.74
CA SER A 254 -13.35 -1.12 -12.33
C SER A 254 -13.25 -2.42 -11.53
N ALA A 255 -13.92 -3.51 -11.93
CA ALA A 255 -13.73 -4.82 -11.29
C ALA A 255 -12.35 -5.46 -11.60
N ALA A 256 -11.65 -5.01 -12.65
CA ALA A 256 -10.28 -5.43 -12.95
C ALA A 256 -9.25 -4.93 -11.90
N LEU A 257 -9.59 -3.86 -11.16
CA LEU A 257 -8.82 -3.38 -10.01
C LEU A 257 -8.92 -4.32 -8.79
N ASP A 258 -9.89 -5.25 -8.79
CA ASP A 258 -10.08 -6.24 -7.73
C ASP A 258 -9.35 -7.57 -8.01
N SER A 259 -8.55 -7.63 -9.08
CA SER A 259 -7.74 -8.79 -9.49
C SER A 259 -6.28 -8.65 -9.07
N HIS A 260 -5.61 -9.76 -8.78
CA HIS A 260 -4.17 -9.83 -8.52
C HIS A 260 -3.47 -10.67 -9.59
N THR A 261 -2.20 -10.39 -9.86
CA THR A 261 -1.36 -11.22 -10.73
C THR A 261 -1.19 -12.65 -10.18
N ARG A 262 -0.70 -13.59 -11.00
CA ARG A 262 -0.39 -14.95 -10.53
C ARG A 262 0.89 -14.98 -9.67
N ASP A 263 1.11 -16.11 -9.00
CA ASP A 263 2.31 -16.40 -8.22
C ASP A 263 3.60 -16.27 -9.08
N PRO A 264 4.74 -15.86 -8.49
CA PRO A 264 5.02 -15.81 -7.05
C PRO A 264 4.48 -14.58 -6.30
N ASP A 265 4.35 -13.43 -6.95
CA ASP A 265 4.33 -12.15 -6.21
C ASP A 265 2.93 -11.54 -5.98
N ARG A 266 1.89 -11.97 -6.72
CA ARG A 266 0.47 -11.58 -6.55
C ARG A 266 0.22 -10.09 -6.20
N TRP A 267 0.45 -9.19 -7.14
CA TRP A 267 0.22 -7.75 -6.90
C TRP A 267 -1.15 -7.28 -7.38
N SER A 268 -1.67 -6.27 -6.68
CA SER A 268 -2.71 -5.38 -7.18
C SER A 268 -2.18 -4.51 -8.33
N VAL A 269 -3.09 -3.87 -9.06
CA VAL A 269 -2.77 -2.87 -10.09
C VAL A 269 -1.86 -1.76 -9.55
N TYR A 270 -2.13 -1.24 -8.35
CA TYR A 270 -1.33 -0.15 -7.75
C TYR A 270 0.06 -0.63 -7.32
N GLN A 271 0.14 -1.80 -6.68
CA GLN A 271 1.41 -2.42 -6.31
C GLN A 271 2.27 -2.72 -7.56
N TYR A 272 1.65 -3.11 -8.69
CA TYR A 272 2.34 -3.32 -9.96
C TYR A 272 2.84 -2.02 -10.61
N HIS A 273 2.07 -0.93 -10.57
CA HIS A 273 2.56 0.39 -10.99
C HIS A 273 3.78 0.82 -10.16
N GLU A 274 3.68 0.74 -8.83
CA GLU A 274 4.76 1.05 -7.90
C GLU A 274 6.01 0.19 -8.12
N HIS A 275 5.86 -1.12 -8.34
CA HIS A 275 6.99 -2.00 -8.61
C HIS A 275 7.66 -1.67 -9.95
N THR A 276 6.89 -1.52 -11.04
CA THR A 276 7.47 -1.23 -12.36
C THR A 276 8.24 0.09 -12.35
N ARG A 277 7.77 1.09 -11.60
CA ARG A 277 8.50 2.34 -11.30
C ARG A 277 9.81 2.11 -10.56
N ARG A 278 9.80 1.35 -9.45
CA ARG A 278 11.03 1.03 -8.68
C ARG A 278 12.07 0.29 -9.52
N VAL A 279 11.65 -0.70 -10.30
CA VAL A 279 12.53 -1.43 -11.24
C VAL A 279 13.08 -0.48 -12.31
N PHE A 280 12.28 0.46 -12.78
CA PHE A 280 12.71 1.45 -13.77
C PHE A 280 13.83 2.35 -13.21
N HIS A 281 13.62 3.00 -12.07
CA HIS A 281 14.64 3.83 -11.44
C HIS A 281 15.91 3.01 -11.10
N ALA A 282 15.77 1.80 -10.57
CA ALA A 282 16.92 0.94 -10.26
C ALA A 282 17.77 0.59 -11.50
N LYS A 283 17.14 0.41 -12.67
CA LYS A 283 17.86 0.21 -13.94
C LYS A 283 18.59 1.48 -14.39
N GLN A 284 18.00 2.67 -14.18
CA GLN A 284 18.66 3.94 -14.52
C GLN A 284 19.86 4.23 -13.61
N SER A 285 19.73 4.03 -12.29
CA SER A 285 20.85 4.24 -11.35
C SER A 285 22.06 3.35 -11.67
N ARG A 286 21.83 2.10 -12.11
CA ARG A 286 22.91 1.20 -12.56
C ARG A 286 23.59 1.71 -13.84
N LYS A 287 22.83 2.15 -14.84
CA LYS A 287 23.39 2.77 -16.06
C LYS A 287 24.22 4.02 -15.76
N GLY A 288 23.78 4.84 -14.78
CA GLY A 288 24.55 5.99 -14.30
C GLY A 288 25.90 5.58 -13.69
N GLN A 289 25.89 4.58 -12.80
CA GLN A 289 27.10 4.06 -12.16
C GLN A 289 28.08 3.44 -13.16
N GLU A 290 27.59 2.72 -14.18
CA GLU A 290 28.41 2.17 -15.27
C GLU A 290 29.05 3.29 -16.12
N MET A 291 28.29 4.34 -16.43
CA MET A 291 28.77 5.51 -17.19
C MET A 291 29.81 6.34 -16.43
N ASP A 292 29.63 6.55 -15.12
CA ASP A 292 30.59 7.31 -14.32
C ASP A 292 31.86 6.50 -13.99
N GLY A 293 31.74 5.17 -13.84
CA GLY A 293 32.89 4.26 -13.82
C GLY A 293 33.75 4.37 -15.09
N LEU A 294 33.12 4.58 -16.25
CA LEU A 294 33.81 4.79 -17.53
C LEU A 294 34.46 6.18 -17.67
N LYS A 295 33.92 7.22 -17.00
CA LYS A 295 34.51 8.57 -16.99
C LYS A 295 35.73 8.67 -16.06
N SER A 296 35.72 7.94 -14.94
CA SER A 296 36.81 7.95 -13.95
C SER A 296 38.16 7.43 -14.49
N GLN A 297 38.17 6.74 -15.64
CA GLN A 297 39.38 6.23 -16.29
C GLN A 297 40.03 7.19 -17.31
N ARG A 298 39.60 8.45 -17.41
CA ARG A 298 40.24 9.46 -18.30
C ARG A 298 41.00 10.52 -17.52
N THR A 299 42.32 10.34 -17.43
CA THR A 299 43.25 11.37 -16.95
C THR A 299 43.39 12.54 -17.94
N PRO A 300 43.65 13.78 -17.48
CA PRO A 300 43.73 14.95 -18.34
C PRO A 300 45.07 15.01 -19.10
N LYS A 301 45.04 15.42 -20.37
CA LYS A 301 46.24 15.79 -21.14
C LYS A 301 46.48 17.31 -21.09
N ALA A 302 47.74 17.68 -20.88
CA ALA A 302 48.24 19.05 -20.91
C ALA A 302 48.41 19.59 -22.36
N PRO A 303 48.50 20.92 -22.56
CA PRO A 303 48.55 21.53 -23.89
C PRO A 303 49.94 21.45 -24.56
N GLU A 304 49.95 21.60 -25.88
CA GLU A 304 51.11 21.36 -26.75
C GLU A 304 52.13 22.52 -26.77
N SER A 305 53.40 22.18 -26.99
CA SER A 305 54.39 23.10 -27.56
C SER A 305 55.20 22.41 -28.67
N LYS A 306 55.49 23.16 -29.74
CA LYS A 306 56.15 22.68 -30.97
C LYS A 306 57.67 22.62 -30.80
N VAL A 307 58.34 21.71 -31.52
CA VAL A 307 59.50 21.97 -32.42
C VAL A 307 60.02 20.64 -33.03
N MET A 308 60.33 20.65 -34.34
CA MET A 308 61.06 19.60 -35.08
C MET A 308 62.59 19.80 -34.92
N GLY A 309 63.50 18.84 -35.04
CA GLY A 309 63.42 17.43 -35.48
C GLY A 309 64.78 16.71 -35.31
N PRO A 310 65.28 15.91 -36.29
CA PRO A 310 65.50 14.45 -36.17
C PRO A 310 67.02 14.06 -36.09
N PRO A 311 67.49 12.77 -36.20
CA PRO A 311 66.79 11.53 -36.61
C PRO A 311 67.16 10.17 -35.94
N ASN A 312 66.43 9.12 -36.38
CA ASN A 312 66.75 7.67 -36.45
C ASN A 312 66.70 6.73 -35.20
N ASP A 313 65.60 5.95 -35.11
CA ASP A 313 65.50 4.47 -35.32
C ASP A 313 66.36 3.43 -34.54
N PRO A 314 66.00 2.11 -34.46
CA PRO A 314 64.88 1.41 -35.13
C PRO A 314 64.03 0.33 -34.35
N ALA A 315 62.77 0.18 -34.81
CA ALA A 315 62.06 -1.07 -35.18
C ALA A 315 61.34 -2.05 -34.19
N LYS A 316 60.32 -2.72 -34.80
CA LYS A 316 59.49 -3.92 -34.47
C LYS A 316 58.25 -3.71 -33.57
N GLU A 317 57.02 -3.79 -34.09
CA GLU A 317 56.27 -4.98 -34.61
C GLU A 317 55.82 -5.98 -33.51
N SER A 318 54.62 -6.58 -33.47
CA SER A 318 53.20 -6.25 -33.79
C SER A 318 52.41 -7.56 -34.00
N LYS A 319 51.14 -7.60 -33.52
CA LYS A 319 50.02 -8.52 -33.85
C LYS A 319 49.84 -9.91 -33.18
N ARG A 320 48.58 -10.08 -32.72
CA ARG A 320 47.62 -11.21 -32.89
C ARG A 320 47.34 -12.22 -31.75
N ALA A 321 46.19 -11.98 -31.10
CA ALA A 321 44.92 -12.76 -31.21
C ALA A 321 44.66 -14.09 -30.43
N SER A 322 43.51 -14.06 -29.73
CA SER A 322 42.46 -15.11 -29.59
C SER A 322 42.69 -16.35 -28.70
N VAL A 323 41.69 -16.68 -27.84
CA VAL A 323 40.81 -17.89 -27.90
C VAL A 323 39.95 -18.05 -26.62
N ASN A 324 38.82 -18.77 -26.74
CA ASN A 324 37.77 -19.08 -25.75
C ASN A 324 38.20 -19.81 -24.45
N GLY A 325 37.33 -19.77 -23.43
CA GLY A 325 37.35 -20.72 -22.29
C GLY A 325 36.13 -20.68 -21.34
N LYS A 326 35.39 -21.79 -21.28
CA LYS A 326 34.54 -22.34 -20.19
C LYS A 326 34.71 -23.89 -20.28
N PRO A 327 34.43 -24.73 -19.26
CA PRO A 327 33.62 -24.50 -18.05
C PRO A 327 34.21 -25.04 -16.71
N GLU A 328 33.38 -24.97 -15.65
CA GLU A 328 33.22 -25.96 -14.55
C GLU A 328 34.22 -26.13 -13.36
N GLU A 329 33.61 -26.61 -12.28
CA GLU A 329 34.09 -27.24 -11.03
C GLU A 329 34.93 -26.47 -9.95
N SER A 330 34.29 -26.33 -8.79
CA SER A 330 34.86 -26.33 -7.42
C SER A 330 35.53 -27.69 -7.10
N PRO A 331 36.39 -27.90 -6.06
CA PRO A 331 36.34 -27.20 -4.76
C PRO A 331 37.65 -27.04 -3.93
N GLN A 332 37.46 -26.51 -2.71
CA GLN A 332 38.17 -26.83 -1.45
C GLN A 332 39.63 -26.39 -1.14
N GLN A 333 39.73 -25.88 0.10
CA GLN A 333 40.76 -26.12 1.11
C GLN A 333 42.11 -25.36 1.11
N GLU A 334 42.11 -24.32 1.96
CA GLU A 334 42.85 -24.25 3.24
C GLU A 334 44.38 -24.11 3.30
N LYS A 335 44.79 -23.34 4.33
CA LYS A 335 46.08 -23.35 5.06
C LYS A 335 47.31 -22.75 4.36
N LYS A 336 48.24 -22.10 5.06
CA LYS A 336 48.29 -21.40 6.38
C LYS A 336 49.73 -20.83 6.55
N LEU A 337 49.92 -19.82 7.41
CA LEU A 337 51.24 -19.43 8.01
C LEU A 337 52.30 -18.92 6.99
N PHE A 338 53.42 -18.25 7.30
CA PHE A 338 54.07 -17.63 8.48
C PHE A 338 55.16 -16.64 7.91
N ASP A 339 55.72 -15.62 8.56
CA ASP A 339 55.42 -14.84 9.78
C ASP A 339 56.29 -13.54 9.79
N ALA A 340 56.40 -12.86 10.93
CA ALA A 340 57.59 -12.13 11.44
C ALA A 340 58.04 -10.79 10.79
N LYS A 341 57.70 -9.71 11.53
CA LYS A 341 58.59 -8.55 11.84
C LYS A 341 59.87 -9.05 12.60
N PRO A 342 60.96 -8.28 12.88
CA PRO A 342 60.94 -6.83 13.21
C PRO A 342 62.21 -5.93 13.01
N GLN A 343 61.99 -4.64 13.36
CA GLN A 343 62.86 -3.70 14.12
C GLN A 343 63.99 -2.83 13.52
N ASP A 344 64.01 -1.60 14.07
CA ASP A 344 65.07 -0.58 14.30
C ASP A 344 65.91 0.01 13.12
N GLY A 345 66.24 1.31 13.10
CA GLY A 345 65.81 2.44 13.96
C GLY A 345 66.66 3.72 13.84
N ARG A 346 66.12 4.84 14.37
CA ARG A 346 66.74 6.13 14.78
C ARG A 346 67.00 7.29 13.79
N ASP A 347 66.16 8.31 13.96
CA ASP A 347 66.47 9.71 14.35
C ASP A 347 67.36 10.66 13.50
N GLN A 348 66.78 11.81 13.09
CA GLN A 348 67.11 13.10 13.74
C GLN A 348 66.11 14.27 13.51
N LYS A 349 65.79 14.92 14.64
CA LYS A 349 65.03 16.15 14.99
C LYS A 349 64.75 17.26 13.93
N GLY A 350 63.55 17.86 14.07
CA GLY A 350 63.18 19.24 13.66
C GLY A 350 61.86 19.66 14.35
N PHE A 351 61.80 20.84 15.00
CA PHE A 351 60.83 21.16 16.06
C PHE A 351 59.41 21.65 15.64
N SER A 352 58.49 21.56 16.61
CA SER A 352 57.06 21.97 16.61
C SER A 352 56.86 23.44 17.05
N VAL A 353 55.62 24.00 16.99
CA VAL A 353 54.86 24.48 18.18
C VAL A 353 53.48 25.15 17.84
N HIS A 354 52.40 24.54 18.36
CA HIS A 354 51.12 25.04 18.95
C HIS A 354 50.19 26.10 18.25
N ARG A 355 48.83 26.08 18.35
CA ARG A 355 47.82 25.98 19.48
C ARG A 355 47.77 27.30 20.30
N LEU A 356 46.65 27.90 20.78
CA LEU A 356 45.29 27.50 21.21
C LEU A 356 44.28 28.69 21.13
N ALA A 357 42.96 28.39 21.08
CA ALA A 357 41.82 28.85 21.93
C ALA A 357 41.63 30.36 22.34
N GLU A 358 40.50 30.88 22.88
CA GLU A 358 39.19 30.33 23.32
C GLU A 358 38.11 31.45 23.50
N GLU A 359 36.90 31.10 23.97
CA GLU A 359 35.92 31.92 24.75
C GLU A 359 34.98 33.00 24.11
N ASN A 360 33.74 32.56 23.81
CA ASN A 360 32.46 32.94 24.46
C ASN A 360 32.33 34.24 25.32
N GLN A 361 31.33 35.10 25.04
CA GLN A 361 30.04 35.17 25.81
C GLN A 361 29.07 36.25 25.26
N ALA A 362 27.83 36.28 25.75
CA ALA A 362 26.69 37.05 25.20
C ALA A 362 26.08 38.04 26.20
N ARG A 363 25.28 39.03 25.74
CA ARG A 363 23.88 39.30 26.16
C ARG A 363 23.31 40.71 25.84
N THR A 364 21.97 40.75 25.70
CA THR A 364 20.96 41.77 26.11
C THR A 364 20.75 43.12 25.37
N ASP A 365 19.53 43.24 24.83
CA ASP A 365 18.50 44.26 25.12
C ASP A 365 18.35 45.61 24.37
N SER A 366 17.35 45.62 23.47
CA SER A 366 16.06 46.35 23.59
C SER A 366 15.87 47.84 23.17
N MET A 367 14.60 48.11 22.81
CA MET A 367 13.85 49.37 22.68
C MET A 367 13.88 50.18 21.36
N ASN A 368 12.65 50.41 20.85
CA ASN A 368 12.17 51.38 19.86
C ASN A 368 11.23 52.35 20.64
N PRO A 369 10.94 53.62 20.25
CA PRO A 369 9.87 53.88 19.25
C PRO A 369 9.84 55.27 18.52
N GLU A 370 9.01 55.36 17.45
CA GLU A 370 8.19 56.52 17.00
C GLU A 370 8.88 57.88 16.59
N ARG A 371 8.37 58.76 15.68
CA ARG A 371 7.08 58.88 14.95
C ARG A 371 7.11 59.85 13.74
N LEU A 372 6.05 59.80 12.91
CA LEU A 372 5.34 60.90 12.20
C LEU A 372 5.62 61.33 10.72
N ARG A 373 4.71 60.86 9.84
CA ARG A 373 3.64 61.63 9.12
C ARG A 373 3.76 61.84 7.59
N GLY A 374 2.76 61.38 6.82
CA GLY A 374 2.41 61.94 5.50
C GLY A 374 2.00 60.95 4.37
N ALA A 375 0.71 60.89 4.04
CA ALA A 375 0.10 60.35 2.80
C ALA A 375 -0.93 61.41 2.30
N PRO A 376 -1.61 61.34 1.12
CA PRO A 376 -1.81 60.22 0.16
C PRO A 376 -1.59 60.63 -1.35
N PRO A 377 -1.96 59.81 -2.38
CA PRO A 377 -1.46 59.94 -3.76
C PRO A 377 -2.51 60.38 -4.82
N LYS A 378 -2.08 60.67 -6.06
CA LYS A 378 -2.79 60.31 -7.32
C LYS A 378 -2.01 60.58 -8.64
N GLU A 379 -2.06 59.58 -9.52
CA GLU A 379 -2.34 59.64 -10.98
C GLU A 379 -1.46 60.36 -12.04
N GLU A 380 -1.23 59.58 -13.12
CA GLU A 380 -1.21 59.92 -14.55
C GLU A 380 0.09 60.16 -15.37
N GLN A 381 0.23 59.26 -16.37
CA GLN A 381 0.62 59.46 -17.77
C GLN A 381 2.01 60.02 -18.12
N ARG A 382 2.77 59.25 -18.92
CA ARG A 382 3.25 59.70 -20.24
C ARG A 382 3.71 58.56 -21.16
N GLN A 383 2.98 58.42 -22.26
CA GLN A 383 3.40 57.83 -23.53
C GLN A 383 3.74 59.05 -24.44
N VAL A 384 4.71 59.05 -25.35
CA VAL A 384 4.61 58.61 -26.77
C VAL A 384 5.90 59.04 -27.52
N LYS A 385 6.52 58.12 -28.30
CA LYS A 385 7.40 58.26 -29.51
C LYS A 385 8.60 59.25 -29.50
N GLY A 386 9.66 59.06 -30.29
CA GLY A 386 9.98 58.00 -31.26
C GLY A 386 10.47 58.54 -32.62
N GLN A 387 11.27 57.70 -33.31
CA GLN A 387 11.67 57.68 -34.74
C GLN A 387 12.93 58.48 -35.15
N ASP A 388 13.80 58.06 -36.08
CA ASP A 388 13.93 56.81 -36.87
C ASP A 388 15.36 56.72 -37.52
N THR A 389 15.82 55.76 -38.35
CA THR A 389 15.23 54.60 -39.09
C THR A 389 16.33 53.56 -39.41
N SER A 390 16.05 52.25 -39.52
CA SER A 390 16.69 51.34 -40.50
C SER A 390 15.97 49.98 -40.64
N LEU A 391 15.53 49.65 -41.86
CA LEU A 391 15.00 48.33 -42.29
C LEU A 391 16.15 47.39 -42.71
N ALA A 392 15.98 46.10 -43.05
CA ALA A 392 15.14 44.99 -42.57
C ALA A 392 15.49 43.75 -43.42
N SER A 393 15.67 42.55 -42.83
CA SER A 393 15.50 41.26 -43.54
C SER A 393 15.44 40.09 -42.54
N SER A 394 14.72 39.04 -42.91
CA SER A 394 14.31 37.90 -42.08
C SER A 394 15.26 36.71 -42.12
N GLU A 395 15.41 35.99 -41.00
CA GLU A 395 15.78 34.57 -40.99
C GLU A 395 14.76 33.76 -40.17
N ALA A 396 14.44 32.56 -40.66
CA ALA A 396 13.42 31.68 -40.07
C ALA A 396 13.97 30.85 -38.89
N GLU A 397 13.19 30.72 -37.81
CA GLU A 397 13.55 29.87 -36.67
C GLU A 397 13.46 28.39 -37.03
N ARG A 398 14.54 27.64 -36.77
CA ARG A 398 14.56 26.17 -36.84
C ARG A 398 14.01 25.57 -35.52
N PRO A 399 13.21 24.49 -35.57
CA PRO A 399 12.69 23.85 -34.37
C PRO A 399 13.82 23.21 -33.54
N LYS A 400 13.85 23.51 -32.23
CA LYS A 400 14.79 22.91 -31.27
C LYS A 400 14.32 21.50 -30.92
N GLN A 401 15.17 20.49 -31.09
CA GLN A 401 14.86 19.13 -30.64
C GLN A 401 14.69 19.08 -29.11
N PRO A 402 13.73 18.31 -28.57
CA PRO A 402 13.54 18.17 -27.13
C PRO A 402 14.72 17.43 -26.49
N SER A 403 15.27 18.02 -25.42
CA SER A 403 16.33 17.37 -24.65
C SER A 403 15.81 16.13 -23.92
N VAL A 404 16.64 15.08 -23.82
CA VAL A 404 16.31 13.81 -23.16
C VAL A 404 15.82 13.96 -21.71
N ILE A 405 16.14 15.09 -21.05
CA ILE A 405 15.69 15.40 -19.68
C ILE A 405 14.17 15.67 -19.63
N ALA A 406 13.60 16.34 -20.64
CA ALA A 406 12.19 16.74 -20.63
C ALA A 406 11.22 15.54 -20.71
N ASP A 407 11.61 14.46 -21.41
CA ASP A 407 10.84 13.22 -21.50
C ASP A 407 10.71 12.50 -20.15
N TRP A 408 11.74 12.60 -19.29
CA TRP A 408 11.69 12.03 -17.93
C TRP A 408 10.73 12.77 -17.02
N ASP A 409 10.76 14.10 -17.03
CA ASP A 409 9.88 14.91 -16.19
C ASP A 409 8.42 14.78 -16.63
N GLU A 410 8.15 14.59 -17.92
CA GLU A 410 6.80 14.27 -18.42
C GLU A 410 6.34 12.86 -18.02
N LEU A 411 7.18 11.83 -18.24
CA LEU A 411 6.91 10.45 -17.80
C LEU A 411 6.55 10.38 -16.32
N GLU A 412 7.34 11.04 -15.48
CA GLU A 412 7.20 11.07 -14.02
C GLU A 412 5.94 11.85 -13.60
N ARG A 413 5.61 12.97 -14.25
CA ARG A 413 4.34 13.70 -14.02
C ARG A 413 3.13 12.85 -14.39
N CYS A 414 3.15 12.17 -15.53
CA CYS A 414 2.07 11.27 -15.95
C CYS A 414 1.94 10.04 -15.03
N ALA A 415 3.06 9.44 -14.62
CA ALA A 415 3.07 8.32 -13.68
C ALA A 415 2.47 8.72 -12.32
N ASN A 416 2.85 9.88 -11.77
CA ASN A 416 2.28 10.35 -10.51
C ASN A 416 0.77 10.68 -10.61
N LYS A 417 0.28 11.21 -11.74
CA LYS A 417 -1.18 11.34 -11.98
C LYS A 417 -1.89 9.99 -11.99
N ILE A 418 -1.40 9.03 -12.78
CA ILE A 418 -1.99 7.67 -12.86
C ILE A 418 -2.02 7.00 -11.47
N ARG A 419 -0.91 7.10 -10.72
CA ARG A 419 -0.78 6.64 -9.33
C ARG A 419 -1.83 7.27 -8.42
N GLU A 420 -2.00 8.60 -8.47
CA GLU A 420 -3.00 9.30 -7.66
C GLU A 420 -4.43 8.88 -8.04
N THR A 421 -4.76 8.81 -9.33
CA THR A 421 -6.08 8.40 -9.82
C THR A 421 -6.48 7.01 -9.33
N ILE A 422 -5.58 6.02 -9.45
CA ILE A 422 -5.81 4.65 -8.96
C ILE A 422 -5.96 4.63 -7.44
N LYS A 423 -5.11 5.36 -6.72
CA LYS A 423 -5.13 5.44 -5.25
C LYS A 423 -6.43 6.05 -4.74
N LEU A 424 -6.83 7.19 -5.30
CA LEU A 424 -8.11 7.84 -5.01
C LEU A 424 -9.30 6.93 -5.34
N TYR A 425 -9.23 6.14 -6.42
CA TYR A 425 -10.29 5.20 -6.72
C TYR A 425 -10.47 4.16 -5.60
N TYR A 426 -9.38 3.52 -5.14
CA TYR A 426 -9.44 2.57 -4.03
C TYR A 426 -9.95 3.22 -2.74
N LEU A 427 -9.43 4.40 -2.38
CA LEU A 427 -9.81 5.13 -1.16
C LEU A 427 -11.28 5.64 -1.20
N ARG A 428 -11.85 5.93 -2.37
CA ARG A 428 -13.27 6.32 -2.51
C ARG A 428 -14.24 5.13 -2.51
N HIS A 429 -13.82 3.96 -3.01
CA HIS A 429 -14.75 2.86 -3.35
C HIS A 429 -14.47 1.51 -2.69
N ARG A 430 -13.50 1.41 -1.76
CA ARG A 430 -13.22 0.18 -1.00
C ARG A 430 -13.14 0.50 0.49
N GLU A 431 -13.49 -0.48 1.33
CA GLU A 431 -13.37 -0.39 2.79
C GLU A 431 -11.91 -0.18 3.23
N PRO A 432 -11.63 0.48 4.37
CA PRO A 432 -10.27 0.83 4.77
C PRO A 432 -9.28 -0.32 4.79
N ALA A 433 -9.62 -1.46 5.40
CA ALA A 433 -8.74 -2.62 5.43
C ALA A 433 -8.44 -3.16 4.01
N LYS A 434 -9.45 -3.21 3.13
CA LYS A 434 -9.31 -3.66 1.74
C LYS A 434 -8.47 -2.68 0.92
N ALA A 435 -8.72 -1.37 1.03
CA ALA A 435 -7.95 -0.32 0.37
C ALA A 435 -6.47 -0.36 0.79
N ALA A 436 -6.19 -0.38 2.10
CA ALA A 436 -4.83 -0.46 2.63
C ALA A 436 -4.07 -1.69 2.11
N SER A 437 -4.71 -2.88 2.14
CA SER A 437 -4.08 -4.12 1.68
C SER A 437 -3.69 -4.16 0.19
N TRP A 438 -4.27 -3.26 -0.62
CA TRP A 438 -4.03 -3.19 -2.08
C TRP A 438 -3.16 -2.00 -2.48
N LEU A 439 -3.03 -0.99 -1.61
CA LEU A 439 -2.13 0.15 -1.80
C LEU A 439 -0.71 -0.16 -1.30
N TYR A 440 -0.60 -0.85 -0.17
CA TYR A 440 0.69 -1.13 0.47
C TYR A 440 1.07 -2.59 0.30
N ASP A 441 2.35 -2.84 0.07
CA ASP A 441 2.92 -4.19 0.14
C ASP A 441 3.17 -4.56 1.60
N LYS A 442 3.25 -5.86 1.89
CA LYS A 442 3.48 -6.47 3.21
C LYS A 442 4.78 -6.01 3.88
N SER A 443 5.74 -5.52 3.09
CA SER A 443 7.00 -4.94 3.59
C SER A 443 6.83 -3.56 4.23
N VAL A 444 5.74 -2.85 3.91
CA VAL A 444 5.39 -1.56 4.51
C VAL A 444 4.70 -1.83 5.85
N GLY A 445 4.86 -0.93 6.82
CA GLY A 445 4.15 -0.99 8.09
C GLY A 445 2.62 -0.89 7.90
N VAL A 446 1.89 -0.96 9.01
CA VAL A 446 0.43 -0.72 8.98
C VAL A 446 0.23 0.76 8.71
N VAL A 447 -0.28 1.07 7.51
CA VAL A 447 -0.63 2.43 7.10
C VAL A 447 -2.14 2.60 7.25
N GLU A 448 -2.53 3.53 8.12
CA GLU A 448 -3.90 3.89 8.40
C GLU A 448 -4.45 4.77 7.26
N THR A 449 -5.51 4.30 6.60
CA THR A 449 -6.22 5.06 5.55
C THR A 449 -7.43 5.82 6.08
N CYS A 450 -7.72 5.76 7.38
CA CYS A 450 -8.80 6.50 8.02
C CYS A 450 -8.46 6.81 9.48
N PHE A 451 -9.12 7.82 10.04
CA PHE A 451 -9.03 8.16 11.46
C PHE A 451 -10.44 8.27 12.05
N ASP A 452 -10.77 7.38 13.00
CA ASP A 452 -12.04 7.40 13.72
C ASP A 452 -11.73 7.57 15.21
N TYR A 453 -12.00 8.76 15.75
CA TYR A 453 -11.86 9.06 17.17
C TYR A 453 -13.19 8.73 17.86
N VAL A 454 -13.28 7.49 18.34
CA VAL A 454 -14.47 6.87 18.94
C VAL A 454 -14.47 6.98 20.47
N GLU A 455 -13.47 7.64 21.06
CA GLU A 455 -13.10 7.56 22.48
C GLU A 455 -13.97 8.43 23.40
N GLY A 456 -15.27 8.11 23.43
CA GLY A 456 -16.25 8.64 24.38
C GLY A 456 -16.72 10.08 24.14
N GLU A 457 -17.71 10.51 24.92
CA GLU A 457 -18.07 11.92 25.05
C GLU A 457 -17.33 12.49 26.26
N GLY A 458 -16.50 13.53 26.10
CA GLY A 458 -15.81 14.14 27.24
C GLY A 458 -14.51 14.87 26.90
N GLU A 459 -13.78 15.22 27.96
CA GLU A 459 -12.49 15.91 27.87
C GLU A 459 -11.33 14.96 27.52
N VAL A 460 -10.62 15.30 26.45
CA VAL A 460 -9.43 14.62 25.93
C VAL A 460 -8.19 15.30 26.48
N ASP A 461 -7.36 14.52 27.16
CA ASP A 461 -6.06 14.97 27.64
C ASP A 461 -5.02 14.90 26.49
N LYS A 462 -4.22 15.97 26.33
CA LYS A 462 -3.33 16.13 25.17
C LYS A 462 -2.25 15.05 25.15
N GLU A 463 -1.59 14.83 26.28
CA GLU A 463 -0.54 13.84 26.45
C GLU A 463 -1.10 12.42 26.28
N VAL A 464 -2.33 12.17 26.74
CA VAL A 464 -3.03 10.89 26.50
C VAL A 464 -3.28 10.64 25.02
N PHE A 465 -3.75 11.64 24.29
CA PHE A 465 -3.99 11.54 22.85
C PHE A 465 -2.70 11.24 22.08
N GLU A 466 -1.65 12.05 22.30
CA GLU A 466 -0.33 11.87 21.66
C GLU A 466 0.22 10.47 21.94
N GLN A 467 0.26 10.03 23.21
CA GLN A 467 0.75 8.69 23.57
C GLN A 467 -0.05 7.56 22.93
N SER A 468 -1.37 7.71 22.78
CA SER A 468 -2.24 6.65 22.24
C SER A 468 -2.14 6.51 20.72
N TYR A 469 -1.90 7.62 20.02
CA TYR A 469 -1.99 7.68 18.56
C TYR A 469 -0.65 7.93 17.83
N ASP A 470 0.42 8.36 18.51
CA ASP A 470 1.62 8.82 17.80
C ASP A 470 2.38 7.75 17.00
N LEU A 471 2.22 6.47 17.36
CA LEU A 471 2.83 5.34 16.68
C LEU A 471 2.11 4.94 15.37
N PHE A 472 0.92 5.47 15.10
CA PHE A 472 0.23 5.21 13.84
C PHE A 472 0.88 5.97 12.68
N GLN A 473 1.03 5.28 11.56
CA GLN A 473 1.50 5.85 10.30
C GLN A 473 0.27 6.09 9.41
N PHE A 474 0.00 7.33 9.06
CA PHE A 474 -1.12 7.68 8.19
C PHE A 474 -0.68 7.75 6.74
N ASP A 475 -1.58 7.42 5.83
CA ASP A 475 -1.40 7.81 4.44
C ASP A 475 -1.66 9.32 4.28
N PRO A 476 -0.96 10.03 3.36
CA PRO A 476 -1.28 11.42 3.05
C PRO A 476 -2.72 11.69 2.58
N ILE A 477 -3.46 10.65 2.15
CA ILE A 477 -4.86 10.71 1.78
C ILE A 477 -5.70 9.82 2.71
N LEU A 478 -6.48 10.44 3.60
CA LEU A 478 -7.43 9.72 4.46
C LEU A 478 -8.81 9.62 3.81
N GLN A 479 -9.40 8.42 3.85
CA GLN A 479 -10.77 8.14 3.39
C GLN A 479 -11.80 8.90 4.22
N PHE A 480 -11.57 8.97 5.53
CA PHE A 480 -12.32 9.84 6.41
C PHE A 480 -11.54 10.18 7.68
N VAL A 481 -11.92 11.31 8.27
CA VAL A 481 -11.59 11.72 9.63
C VAL A 481 -12.93 11.93 10.35
N HIS A 482 -13.11 11.28 11.49
CA HIS A 482 -14.32 11.38 12.30
C HIS A 482 -13.95 11.72 13.76
N PHE A 483 -14.53 12.79 14.29
CA PHE A 483 -14.40 13.21 15.68
C PHE A 483 -15.78 13.27 16.33
N ARG A 484 -16.01 12.47 17.38
CA ARG A 484 -17.26 12.49 18.17
C ARG A 484 -17.09 13.38 19.38
N LYS A 485 -17.94 14.41 19.51
CA LYS A 485 -18.09 15.25 20.72
C LYS A 485 -16.76 15.48 21.43
N LEU A 486 -15.80 15.95 20.64
CA LEU A 486 -14.42 16.15 21.06
C LEU A 486 -14.36 17.37 21.99
N GLN A 487 -13.53 17.37 23.03
CA GLN A 487 -13.15 18.57 23.78
C GLN A 487 -11.74 18.42 24.33
N LEU A 488 -10.80 19.28 23.97
CA LEU A 488 -9.45 19.25 24.55
C LEU A 488 -9.47 19.81 25.98
N LYS A 489 -8.91 19.06 26.91
CA LYS A 489 -8.68 19.50 28.29
C LYS A 489 -7.53 20.51 28.33
N ASN A 490 -7.74 21.63 29.01
CA ASN A 490 -6.74 22.72 29.14
C ASN A 490 -6.07 23.03 27.79
N PRO A 491 -6.84 23.48 26.78
CA PRO A 491 -6.27 23.78 25.47
C PRO A 491 -5.12 24.79 25.63
N PRO A 492 -4.00 24.63 24.89
CA PRO A 492 -2.82 25.45 25.08
C PRO A 492 -3.19 26.93 24.93
N LEU A 493 -2.60 27.80 25.76
CA LEU A 493 -2.77 29.25 25.59
C LEU A 493 -2.41 29.60 24.15
N GLU A 494 -3.31 30.31 23.48
CA GLU A 494 -3.21 30.54 22.04
C GLU A 494 -1.92 31.31 21.69
N ASP A 495 -1.35 30.97 20.54
CA ASP A 495 -0.30 31.76 19.91
C ASP A 495 -0.81 33.20 19.71
N GLU A 496 -0.01 34.25 19.97
CA GLU A 496 -0.44 35.67 20.12
C GLU A 496 -1.21 36.26 18.89
N SER A 497 -1.32 35.48 17.83
CA SER A 497 -2.26 35.61 16.71
C SER A 497 -3.76 35.59 17.05
N PHE A 498 -4.18 35.21 18.27
CA PHE A 498 -5.58 35.20 18.72
C PHE A 498 -5.88 36.36 19.68
N PRO A 499 -6.90 37.21 19.40
CA PRO A 499 -7.40 38.16 20.38
C PRO A 499 -8.14 37.44 21.52
N GLN A 500 -7.60 37.51 22.74
CA GLN A 500 -8.17 36.85 23.93
C GLN A 500 -9.56 37.36 24.34
N ASP A 501 -10.01 38.50 23.81
CA ASP A 501 -11.21 39.20 24.27
C ASP A 501 -12.50 38.89 23.49
N ASP A 502 -12.47 38.11 22.39
CA ASP A 502 -13.52 38.19 21.34
C ASP A 502 -13.98 36.86 20.70
N ILE A 503 -13.96 35.72 21.43
CA ILE A 503 -14.47 34.42 20.91
C ILE A 503 -15.31 33.65 21.96
N ASP A 504 -16.65 33.70 21.81
CA ASP A 504 -17.64 32.94 22.60
C ASP A 504 -17.75 31.44 22.19
N GLY A 505 -16.86 30.96 21.32
CA GLY A 505 -16.89 29.65 20.68
C GLY A 505 -15.58 28.86 20.81
N ARG A 506 -15.65 27.54 20.66
CA ARG A 506 -14.49 26.66 20.81
C ARG A 506 -13.54 26.71 19.60
N TRP A 507 -12.28 26.35 19.82
CA TRP A 507 -11.25 26.34 18.77
C TRP A 507 -10.35 25.09 18.76
N ASP A 508 -10.45 24.26 19.80
CA ASP A 508 -9.51 23.19 20.12
C ASP A 508 -9.46 22.05 19.09
N VAL A 509 -10.50 21.85 18.28
CA VAL A 509 -10.45 20.95 17.09
C VAL A 509 -9.27 21.24 16.16
N LYS A 510 -8.79 22.49 16.09
CA LYS A 510 -7.60 22.88 15.31
C LYS A 510 -6.37 22.07 15.68
N TYR A 511 -6.16 21.79 16.97
CA TYR A 511 -5.02 21.02 17.47
C TYR A 511 -4.95 19.63 16.80
N PHE A 512 -6.08 18.93 16.70
CA PHE A 512 -6.14 17.58 16.16
C PHE A 512 -5.92 17.54 14.64
N PHE A 513 -6.44 18.53 13.90
CA PHE A 513 -6.14 18.66 12.47
C PHE A 513 -4.69 19.07 12.22
N ASP A 514 -4.09 19.92 13.05
CA ASP A 514 -2.67 20.26 12.95
C ASP A 514 -1.77 19.06 13.29
N TRP A 515 -2.15 18.20 14.23
CA TRP A 515 -1.48 16.92 14.47
C TRP A 515 -1.59 15.99 13.24
N LEU A 516 -2.74 15.89 12.58
CA LEU A 516 -2.87 15.15 11.31
C LEU A 516 -1.95 15.72 10.21
N LYS A 517 -1.84 17.05 10.07
CA LYS A 517 -0.89 17.70 9.15
C LYS A 517 0.57 17.37 9.50
N GLN A 518 0.92 17.32 10.79
CA GLN A 518 2.25 16.89 11.25
C GLN A 518 2.53 15.43 10.89
N LYS A 519 1.53 14.54 10.95
CA LYS A 519 1.56 13.16 10.45
C LYS A 519 1.55 13.04 8.91
N LYS A 520 1.70 14.15 8.19
CA LYS A 520 1.75 14.25 6.70
C LYS A 520 0.43 13.92 5.99
N VAL A 521 -0.71 14.13 6.66
CA VAL A 521 -2.02 14.13 5.99
C VAL A 521 -2.18 15.43 5.20
N GLU A 522 -2.47 15.32 3.90
CA GLU A 522 -2.62 16.42 2.96
C GLU A 522 -4.05 16.50 2.37
N ARG A 523 -4.76 15.36 2.34
CA ARG A 523 -6.10 15.23 1.75
C ARG A 523 -6.99 14.37 2.62
N ILE A 524 -8.25 14.79 2.78
CA ILE A 524 -9.27 14.04 3.54
C ILE A 524 -10.52 13.93 2.68
N LEU A 525 -10.89 12.72 2.26
CA LEU A 525 -12.03 12.52 1.38
C LEU A 525 -13.37 12.81 2.07
N ARG A 526 -13.46 12.62 3.39
CA ARG A 526 -14.64 12.97 4.20
C ARG A 526 -14.26 13.39 5.63
N VAL A 527 -14.56 14.63 5.98
CA VAL A 527 -14.47 15.12 7.36
C VAL A 527 -15.85 15.00 8.02
N THR A 528 -15.91 14.46 9.22
CA THR A 528 -17.11 14.48 10.07
C THR A 528 -16.75 14.91 11.49
N VAL A 529 -17.43 15.92 12.00
CA VAL A 529 -17.24 16.42 13.38
C VAL A 529 -18.60 16.52 14.05
N GLU A 530 -18.80 15.77 15.12
CA GLU A 530 -20.00 15.84 15.97
C GLU A 530 -19.78 16.90 17.05
N GLU A 531 -20.64 17.92 17.06
CA GLU A 531 -20.51 19.11 17.91
C GLU A 531 -21.24 18.97 19.24
N TYR A 532 -20.81 19.76 20.23
CA TYR A 532 -21.62 20.04 21.42
C TYR A 532 -22.58 21.21 21.11
N PRO A 533 -23.92 21.01 21.14
CA PRO A 533 -24.87 22.06 20.78
C PRO A 533 -24.80 23.30 21.67
N GLU A 534 -24.39 23.13 22.94
CA GLU A 534 -24.29 24.20 23.93
C GLU A 534 -23.03 25.06 23.74
N ARG A 535 -21.99 24.53 23.10
CA ARG A 535 -20.69 25.21 22.93
C ARG A 535 -19.97 24.71 21.65
N PRO A 536 -20.46 25.09 20.46
CA PRO A 536 -19.88 24.67 19.19
C PRO A 536 -18.53 25.35 18.93
N HIS A 537 -17.80 24.87 17.92
CA HIS A 537 -16.62 25.56 17.42
C HIS A 537 -16.98 26.86 16.70
N SER A 538 -16.12 27.88 16.82
CA SER A 538 -16.26 29.11 16.06
C SER A 538 -15.93 28.87 14.58
N ASP A 539 -16.58 29.61 13.69
CA ASP A 539 -16.37 29.50 12.24
C ASP A 539 -14.88 29.71 11.90
N ALA A 540 -14.25 30.73 12.47
CA ALA A 540 -12.83 31.03 12.29
C ALA A 540 -11.87 29.95 12.85
N ALA A 541 -12.35 29.03 13.70
CA ALA A 541 -11.59 27.85 14.09
C ALA A 541 -11.74 26.69 13.09
N ILE A 542 -12.95 26.50 12.54
CA ILE A 542 -13.23 25.51 11.48
C ILE A 542 -12.34 25.80 10.25
N GLU A 543 -12.30 27.07 9.83
CA GLU A 543 -11.47 27.52 8.71
C GLU A 543 -9.99 27.23 8.94
N ARG A 544 -9.45 27.64 10.09
CA ARG A 544 -8.03 27.42 10.44
C ARG A 544 -7.68 25.93 10.62
N ALA A 545 -8.60 25.13 11.16
CA ALA A 545 -8.39 23.69 11.34
C ALA A 545 -8.26 22.99 9.98
N LEU A 546 -9.19 23.27 9.05
CA LEU A 546 -9.22 22.63 7.73
C LEU A 546 -8.32 23.32 6.69
N LYS A 547 -7.75 24.49 7.00
CA LYS A 547 -6.79 25.17 6.14
C LYS A 547 -5.65 24.24 5.70
N ASP A 548 -5.29 24.37 4.42
CA ASP A 548 -4.23 23.63 3.73
C ASP A 548 -4.52 22.12 3.54
N LEU A 549 -5.69 21.62 3.97
CA LEU A 549 -6.16 20.25 3.72
C LEU A 549 -7.12 20.19 2.52
N GLN A 550 -6.87 19.26 1.60
CA GLN A 550 -7.77 19.04 0.47
C GLN A 550 -8.98 18.19 0.91
N VAL A 551 -10.09 18.85 1.24
CA VAL A 551 -11.34 18.19 1.69
C VAL A 551 -12.30 17.97 0.51
N GLU A 552 -12.81 16.75 0.33
CA GLU A 552 -13.85 16.44 -0.68
C GLU A 552 -15.28 16.39 -0.12
N SER A 553 -15.46 16.03 1.15
CA SER A 553 -16.78 16.01 1.80
C SER A 553 -16.71 16.52 3.23
N LEU A 554 -17.69 17.35 3.60
CA LEU A 554 -17.74 18.04 4.89
C LEU A 554 -19.08 17.79 5.59
N ASN A 555 -19.04 17.13 6.75
CA ASN A 555 -20.17 16.96 7.66
C ASN A 555 -19.82 17.49 9.05
N TRP A 556 -19.83 18.81 9.18
CA TRP A 556 -19.67 19.48 10.46
C TRP A 556 -21.04 19.67 11.10
N GLN A 557 -21.30 19.08 12.27
CA GLN A 557 -22.63 19.09 12.90
C GLN A 557 -22.97 20.40 13.63
N LYS A 558 -22.49 21.54 13.10
CA LYS A 558 -22.82 22.88 13.56
C LYS A 558 -24.05 23.39 12.80
N PRO A 559 -25.16 23.76 13.47
CA PRO A 559 -26.33 24.29 12.79
C PRO A 559 -26.01 25.64 12.14
N ASP A 560 -26.64 25.90 11.00
CA ASP A 560 -26.63 27.18 10.27
C ASP A 560 -25.21 27.72 9.97
N LEU A 561 -24.27 26.81 9.66
CA LEU A 561 -22.87 27.10 9.32
C LEU A 561 -22.72 28.12 8.16
N CYS A 562 -21.80 29.07 8.30
CA CYS A 562 -21.59 30.16 7.34
C CYS A 562 -21.18 29.65 5.93
N PRO A 563 -21.81 30.13 4.83
CA PRO A 563 -21.40 29.77 3.47
C PRO A 563 -19.96 30.18 3.13
N GLU A 564 -19.46 31.29 3.65
CA GLU A 564 -18.08 31.72 3.44
C GLU A 564 -17.08 30.75 4.09
N THR A 565 -17.35 30.33 5.33
CA THR A 565 -16.58 29.30 6.03
C THR A 565 -16.53 28.00 5.23
N ILE A 566 -17.68 27.51 4.74
CA ILE A 566 -17.73 26.30 3.89
C ILE A 566 -16.91 26.51 2.61
N ARG A 567 -16.97 27.70 1.98
CA ARG A 567 -16.21 28.03 0.76
C ARG A 567 -14.71 28.06 1.02
N SER A 568 -14.26 28.57 2.17
CA SER A 568 -12.85 28.70 2.54
C SER A 568 -12.15 27.35 2.77
N VAL A 569 -12.90 26.28 3.09
CA VAL A 569 -12.36 24.96 3.42
C VAL A 569 -11.63 24.32 2.23
N SER A 570 -12.27 24.24 1.05
CA SER A 570 -11.65 23.65 -0.14
C SER A 570 -12.48 23.84 -1.42
N ASP A 571 -11.83 24.27 -2.51
CA ASP A 571 -12.43 24.27 -3.86
C ASP A 571 -12.75 22.85 -4.38
N ARG A 572 -12.24 21.80 -3.70
CA ARG A 572 -12.49 20.39 -4.03
C ARG A 572 -13.73 19.80 -3.33
N LEU A 573 -14.49 20.59 -2.56
CA LEU A 573 -15.72 20.13 -1.91
C LEU A 573 -16.76 19.67 -2.94
N LYS A 574 -17.13 18.39 -2.87
CA LYS A 574 -18.16 17.73 -3.68
C LYS A 574 -19.46 17.50 -2.95
N GLU A 575 -19.39 17.26 -1.64
CA GLU A 575 -20.53 16.83 -0.83
C GLU A 575 -20.52 17.50 0.54
N VAL A 576 -21.51 18.37 0.79
CA VAL A 576 -21.63 19.13 2.05
C VAL A 576 -22.91 18.73 2.77
N TYR A 577 -22.82 18.46 4.08
CA TYR A 577 -23.97 18.22 4.96
C TYR A 577 -24.28 19.49 5.73
N LEU A 578 -25.45 20.06 5.47
CA LEU A 578 -25.93 21.32 6.05
C LEU A 578 -26.98 21.01 7.11
N HIS A 579 -26.66 21.29 8.37
CA HIS A 579 -27.61 21.20 9.48
C HIS A 579 -28.37 22.51 9.57
N TRP A 580 -29.66 22.49 9.27
CA TRP A 580 -30.51 23.68 9.16
C TRP A 580 -31.43 23.83 10.36
N GLY A 581 -31.30 24.96 11.07
CA GLY A 581 -32.10 25.31 12.25
C GLY A 581 -33.55 25.75 11.96
N GLY A 582 -33.97 25.77 10.68
CA GLY A 582 -35.29 26.23 10.26
C GLY A 582 -35.34 27.71 9.83
N ASN A 583 -34.25 28.47 10.02
CA ASN A 583 -34.17 29.88 9.65
C ASN A 583 -34.08 30.07 8.12
N ASN A 584 -35.06 30.73 7.51
CA ASN A 584 -35.08 30.98 6.07
C ASN A 584 -34.00 31.97 5.59
N ALA A 585 -33.43 32.79 6.48
CA ALA A 585 -32.30 33.66 6.14
C ALA A 585 -31.06 32.85 5.77
N VAL A 586 -30.84 31.71 6.44
CA VAL A 586 -29.71 30.80 6.19
C VAL A 586 -29.85 30.10 4.83
N LEU A 587 -31.06 29.62 4.49
CA LEU A 587 -31.35 29.14 3.13
C LEU A 587 -31.17 30.22 2.06
N ARG A 588 -31.31 31.51 2.39
CA ARG A 588 -30.99 32.60 1.45
C ARG A 588 -29.48 32.76 1.30
N ALA A 589 -28.73 32.90 2.40
CA ALA A 589 -27.28 33.01 2.38
C ALA A 589 -26.60 31.85 1.64
N TRP A 590 -26.96 30.59 1.92
CA TRP A 590 -26.40 29.43 1.20
C TRP A 590 -26.66 29.41 -0.32
N SER A 591 -27.65 30.16 -0.80
CA SER A 591 -27.99 30.27 -2.23
C SER A 591 -27.79 31.69 -2.81
N GLU A 592 -27.02 32.53 -2.12
CA GLU A 592 -26.62 33.83 -2.64
C GLU A 592 -25.50 33.68 -3.71
N PRO A 593 -25.23 34.71 -4.54
CA PRO A 593 -24.27 34.61 -5.63
C PRO A 593 -22.84 34.22 -5.20
N GLU A 594 -22.41 34.65 -4.00
CA GLU A 594 -21.11 34.36 -3.41
C GLU A 594 -21.11 33.14 -2.47
N GLY A 595 -22.28 32.51 -2.28
CA GLY A 595 -22.46 31.34 -1.42
C GLY A 595 -22.11 30.02 -2.10
N LEU A 596 -22.78 28.94 -1.71
CA LEU A 596 -22.45 27.57 -2.12
C LEU A 596 -22.54 27.34 -3.65
N GLY A 597 -23.25 28.19 -4.37
CA GLY A 597 -23.31 28.16 -5.83
C GLY A 597 -21.94 28.31 -6.49
N LYS A 598 -21.00 29.03 -5.87
CA LYS A 598 -19.68 29.35 -6.42
C LYS A 598 -18.64 28.23 -6.30
N LEU A 599 -18.91 27.19 -5.49
CA LEU A 599 -18.00 26.05 -5.31
C LEU A 599 -17.91 25.20 -6.59
N PRO A 600 -16.76 25.12 -7.29
CA PRO A 600 -16.70 24.53 -8.62
C PRO A 600 -17.00 23.03 -8.60
N SER A 601 -16.43 22.31 -7.63
CA SER A 601 -16.54 20.84 -7.52
C SER A 601 -17.84 20.33 -6.89
N LEU A 602 -18.75 21.20 -6.45
CA LEU A 602 -19.90 20.80 -5.64
C LEU A 602 -20.93 20.00 -6.46
N GLU A 603 -21.19 18.75 -6.06
CA GLU A 603 -22.14 17.83 -6.69
C GLU A 603 -23.42 17.66 -5.85
N LYS A 604 -23.29 17.61 -4.52
CA LYS A 604 -24.36 17.24 -3.59
C LYS A 604 -24.41 18.13 -2.35
N ILE A 605 -25.62 18.42 -1.90
CA ILE A 605 -25.89 19.03 -0.60
C ILE A 605 -26.86 18.12 0.15
N HIS A 606 -26.49 17.68 1.36
CA HIS A 606 -27.37 16.93 2.26
C HIS A 606 -27.97 17.91 3.27
N LEU A 607 -29.21 18.35 3.03
CA LEU A 607 -29.89 19.31 3.89
C LEU A 607 -30.62 18.56 5.02
N LEU A 608 -30.05 18.61 6.22
CA LEU A 608 -30.56 17.96 7.42
C LEU A 608 -31.34 18.97 8.27
N TYR A 609 -32.52 18.60 8.76
CA TYR A 609 -33.36 19.48 9.58
C TYR A 609 -34.25 18.67 10.53
N SER A 610 -34.77 19.32 11.57
CA SER A 610 -35.74 18.72 12.50
C SER A 610 -37.18 19.09 12.14
N GLU A 611 -38.03 18.08 11.88
CA GLU A 611 -39.45 18.27 11.52
C GLU A 611 -40.31 18.93 12.61
N ARG A 612 -39.80 19.04 13.84
CA ARG A 612 -40.54 19.61 14.99
C ARG A 612 -40.79 21.13 14.91
N LEU A 613 -40.25 21.82 13.90
CA LEU A 613 -40.19 23.29 13.86
C LEU A 613 -41.21 23.97 12.92
N GLU A 614 -41.63 23.35 11.81
CA GLU A 614 -42.58 23.96 10.86
C GLU A 614 -43.50 22.94 10.17
N ARG A 615 -44.67 23.42 9.69
CA ARG A 615 -45.58 22.61 8.85
C ARG A 615 -44.91 22.25 7.51
N SER A 616 -44.98 20.98 7.13
CA SER A 616 -44.26 20.39 6.00
C SER A 616 -44.43 21.13 4.66
N SER A 617 -45.60 21.72 4.39
CA SER A 617 -45.87 22.45 3.14
C SER A 617 -45.05 23.75 2.99
N HIS A 618 -44.91 24.55 4.05
CA HIS A 618 -44.10 25.77 4.02
C HIS A 618 -42.61 25.45 3.92
N MET A 619 -42.17 24.38 4.58
CA MET A 619 -40.80 23.90 4.54
C MET A 619 -40.40 23.45 3.13
N VAL A 620 -41.24 22.64 2.46
CA VAL A 620 -41.03 22.21 1.07
C VAL A 620 -40.96 23.42 0.12
N ALA A 621 -41.79 24.44 0.32
CA ALA A 621 -41.74 25.67 -0.49
C ALA A 621 -40.40 26.42 -0.33
N LYS A 622 -39.92 26.61 0.91
CA LYS A 622 -38.62 27.24 1.20
C LYS A 622 -37.45 26.47 0.56
N ILE A 623 -37.44 25.14 0.67
CA ILE A 623 -36.40 24.26 0.11
C ILE A 623 -36.43 24.28 -1.42
N THR A 624 -37.62 24.32 -2.03
CA THR A 624 -37.77 24.42 -3.49
C THR A 624 -37.22 25.74 -4.02
N GLU A 625 -37.51 26.85 -3.33
CA GLU A 625 -37.04 28.18 -3.69
C GLU A 625 -35.53 28.36 -3.40
N PHE A 626 -34.97 27.67 -2.39
CA PHE A 626 -33.52 27.52 -2.19
C PHE A 626 -32.84 26.83 -3.39
N ARG A 627 -33.34 25.65 -3.80
CA ARG A 627 -32.83 24.93 -4.98
C ARG A 627 -32.87 25.80 -6.24
N ARG A 628 -33.98 26.50 -6.48
CA ARG A 628 -34.15 27.39 -7.64
C ARG A 628 -33.08 28.49 -7.71
N ARG A 629 -32.77 29.13 -6.58
CA ARG A 629 -31.70 30.15 -6.51
C ARG A 629 -30.31 29.54 -6.71
N LEU A 630 -30.03 28.41 -6.07
CA LEU A 630 -28.75 27.71 -6.20
C LEU A 630 -28.47 27.33 -7.67
N ASP A 631 -29.44 26.72 -8.36
CA ASP A 631 -29.32 26.38 -9.78
C ASP A 631 -29.20 27.63 -10.67
N GLN A 632 -29.82 28.75 -10.30
CA GLN A 632 -29.69 30.02 -11.02
C GLN A 632 -28.25 30.57 -10.92
N VAL A 633 -27.67 30.60 -9.72
CA VAL A 633 -26.27 31.01 -9.50
C VAL A 633 -25.30 30.10 -10.27
N ARG A 634 -25.53 28.78 -10.27
CA ARG A 634 -24.65 27.83 -10.97
C ARG A 634 -24.72 27.95 -12.49
N ARG A 635 -25.91 28.14 -13.07
CA ARG A 635 -26.05 28.45 -14.50
C ARG A 635 -25.31 29.73 -14.91
N ILE A 636 -25.37 30.79 -14.09
CA ILE A 636 -24.65 32.05 -14.37
C ILE A 636 -23.13 31.84 -14.39
N ASN A 637 -22.62 30.91 -13.58
CA ASN A 637 -21.19 30.59 -13.49
C ASN A 637 -20.76 29.41 -14.40
N ASN A 638 -21.61 28.92 -15.30
CA ASN A 638 -21.36 27.74 -16.14
C ASN A 638 -21.00 26.46 -15.36
N LEU A 639 -21.60 26.24 -14.19
CA LEU A 639 -21.40 25.06 -13.34
C LEU A 639 -22.60 24.10 -13.40
N GLU A 640 -22.34 22.79 -13.30
CA GLU A 640 -23.38 21.74 -13.25
C GLU A 640 -24.33 21.90 -12.06
N THR A 641 -25.59 21.43 -12.18
CA THR A 641 -26.59 21.57 -11.09
C THR A 641 -26.30 20.67 -9.89
N VAL A 642 -26.65 21.16 -8.68
CA VAL A 642 -26.34 20.48 -7.41
C VAL A 642 -27.52 19.66 -6.92
N LYS A 643 -27.27 18.40 -6.57
CA LYS A 643 -28.28 17.49 -6.01
C LYS A 643 -28.50 17.78 -4.52
N VAL A 644 -29.52 18.58 -4.21
CA VAL A 644 -29.96 18.84 -2.83
C VAL A 644 -30.81 17.66 -2.32
N LEU A 645 -30.20 16.79 -1.53
CA LEU A 645 -30.81 15.62 -0.90
C LEU A 645 -31.41 15.98 0.47
N LEU A 646 -32.60 15.45 0.74
CA LEU A 646 -33.30 15.61 2.03
C LEU A 646 -33.22 14.27 2.81
N PRO A 647 -33.48 14.27 4.13
CA PRO A 647 -33.55 13.04 4.90
C PRO A 647 -34.64 12.15 4.30
N LYS A 648 -34.32 10.88 4.01
CA LYS A 648 -35.36 9.90 3.66
C LYS A 648 -36.18 9.64 4.92
N GLU A 649 -37.51 9.64 4.81
CA GLU A 649 -38.39 9.17 5.89
C GLU A 649 -37.93 7.79 6.33
N LYS A 650 -37.39 7.68 7.55
CA LYS A 650 -37.07 6.38 8.15
C LYS A 650 -38.39 5.72 8.50
N GLY A 651 -38.86 4.83 7.62
CA GLY A 651 -39.79 3.77 8.03
C GLY A 651 -39.26 3.13 9.31
N LYS A 652 -40.16 2.90 10.29
CA LYS A 652 -39.85 2.62 11.70
C LYS A 652 -38.96 1.38 11.91
N ASN A 653 -37.66 1.51 11.66
CA ASN A 653 -36.67 0.53 12.02
C ASN A 653 -36.28 0.76 13.47
N ARG A 654 -36.56 -0.28 14.26
CA ARG A 654 -36.27 -0.39 15.70
C ARG A 654 -34.92 0.21 16.06
N GLU A 655 -34.93 1.13 17.01
CA GLU A 655 -33.77 1.36 17.86
C GLU A 655 -33.43 0.03 18.52
N VAL A 656 -32.35 -0.60 18.08
CA VAL A 656 -31.70 -1.63 18.88
C VAL A 656 -30.97 -0.88 19.98
N ALA A 657 -31.66 -0.72 21.11
CA ALA A 657 -31.04 -0.19 22.31
C ALA A 657 -29.89 -1.12 22.72
N VAL A 658 -28.67 -0.72 22.40
CA VAL A 658 -27.47 -1.26 23.04
C VAL A 658 -27.61 -0.90 24.50
N LYS A 659 -27.93 -1.89 25.34
CA LYS A 659 -27.87 -1.73 26.80
C LYS A 659 -26.42 -1.47 27.17
N VAL A 660 -26.07 -0.20 27.35
CA VAL A 660 -24.93 0.20 28.17
C VAL A 660 -25.16 -0.45 29.53
N PHE A 661 -24.21 -1.29 29.96
CA PHE A 661 -24.23 -1.83 31.32
C PHE A 661 -23.95 -0.69 32.29
N THR A 662 -24.99 -0.19 32.95
CA THR A 662 -24.83 0.65 34.14
C THR A 662 -24.25 -0.23 35.25
N PRO A 663 -23.13 0.16 35.89
CA PRO A 663 -22.67 -0.52 37.10
C PRO A 663 -23.78 -0.45 38.15
N THR A 664 -24.12 -1.61 38.73
CA THR A 664 -25.09 -1.65 39.83
C THR A 664 -24.44 -1.01 41.05
N ALA A 665 -24.97 0.11 41.53
CA ALA A 665 -24.47 0.75 42.74
C ALA A 665 -24.60 -0.20 43.94
N THR A 666 -23.46 -0.63 44.48
CA THR A 666 -23.37 -1.38 45.72
C THR A 666 -23.64 -0.49 46.94
N ALA A 667 -24.08 -1.12 48.03
CA ALA A 667 -24.41 -0.47 49.29
C ALA A 667 -23.19 0.25 49.92
N PRO A 668 -23.40 1.22 50.85
CA PRO A 668 -22.29 1.90 51.51
C PRO A 668 -21.35 0.92 52.23
N PRO A 669 -20.04 1.22 52.30
CA PRO A 669 -19.06 0.31 52.87
C PRO A 669 -19.22 0.20 54.40
N ASP A 670 -19.54 -1.00 54.88
CA ASP A 670 -19.20 -1.39 56.24
C ASP A 670 -17.67 -1.48 56.37
N GLU A 671 -17.14 -0.94 57.46
CA GLU A 671 -15.70 -0.88 57.74
C GLU A 671 -15.12 -2.29 57.98
N GLN A 672 -14.57 -2.91 56.92
CA GLN A 672 -13.72 -4.09 57.06
C GLN A 672 -12.42 -3.95 56.29
N GLU A 673 -11.32 -4.02 57.05
CA GLU A 673 -9.94 -3.80 56.65
C GLU A 673 -9.43 -4.97 55.76
N GLN A 674 -9.76 -4.90 54.47
CA GLN A 674 -9.52 -5.97 53.51
C GLN A 674 -8.02 -6.26 53.33
N HIS A 675 -7.62 -7.45 53.81
CA HIS A 675 -6.28 -7.98 53.65
C HIS A 675 -5.92 -8.15 52.18
N ARG A 676 -4.78 -7.59 51.77
CA ARG A 676 -4.18 -7.84 50.45
C ARG A 676 -3.93 -9.35 50.26
N LYS A 677 -4.71 -10.02 49.40
CA LYS A 677 -4.35 -11.35 48.86
C LYS A 677 -3.11 -11.18 47.98
N THR A 678 -1.93 -11.45 48.52
CA THR A 678 -0.67 -11.33 47.77
C THR A 678 -0.51 -12.47 46.75
N ASN A 679 0.02 -12.16 45.57
CA ASN A 679 0.31 -13.15 44.54
C ASN A 679 1.77 -13.01 44.12
N LYS A 680 2.61 -13.84 44.75
CA LYS A 680 4.08 -13.83 44.59
C LYS A 680 4.56 -13.85 43.14
N TRP A 681 3.79 -14.47 42.22
CA TRP A 681 4.11 -14.47 40.79
C TRP A 681 3.91 -13.07 40.19
N LEU A 682 2.74 -12.47 40.39
CA LEU A 682 2.40 -11.13 39.89
C LEU A 682 3.28 -10.06 40.53
N ASP A 683 3.47 -10.13 41.85
CA ASP A 683 4.30 -9.18 42.61
C ASP A 683 5.75 -9.17 42.07
N CYS A 684 6.31 -10.34 41.75
CA CYS A 684 7.66 -10.46 41.16
C CYS A 684 7.74 -9.91 39.73
N ILE A 685 6.71 -10.14 38.91
CA ILE A 685 6.64 -9.62 37.55
C ILE A 685 6.52 -8.09 37.57
N ASP A 686 5.62 -7.53 38.37
CA ASP A 686 5.40 -6.09 38.41
C ASP A 686 6.67 -5.33 38.82
N ASP A 687 7.42 -5.86 39.78
CA ASP A 687 8.70 -5.30 40.22
C ASP A 687 9.84 -5.46 39.20
N PHE A 688 9.85 -6.52 38.39
CA PHE A 688 10.82 -6.70 37.29
C PHE A 688 10.49 -5.83 36.06
N SER A 689 9.20 -5.73 35.70
CA SER A 689 8.71 -4.85 34.64
C SER A 689 8.99 -3.38 34.94
N ASP A 690 8.84 -2.96 36.20
CA ASP A 690 9.18 -1.59 36.62
C ASP A 690 10.69 -1.32 36.50
N MET A 691 11.55 -2.32 36.73
CA MET A 691 12.99 -2.20 36.48
C MET A 691 13.28 -2.01 34.98
N LEU A 692 12.62 -2.79 34.12
CA LEU A 692 12.76 -2.69 32.66
C LEU A 692 12.34 -1.32 32.13
N GLN A 693 11.14 -0.83 32.48
CA GLN A 693 10.66 0.49 32.05
C GLN A 693 11.60 1.64 32.43
N ASN A 694 12.35 1.49 33.52
CA ASN A 694 13.31 2.47 33.99
C ASN A 694 14.73 2.30 33.38
N THR A 695 14.94 1.34 32.48
CA THR A 695 16.23 1.11 31.81
C THR A 695 16.28 1.91 30.51
N LYS A 696 16.98 3.06 30.51
CA LYS A 696 16.97 4.02 29.39
C LYS A 696 17.92 3.62 28.25
N VAL A 697 17.63 2.48 27.61
CA VAL A 697 18.49 1.85 26.59
C VAL A 697 18.76 2.78 25.40
N GLU A 698 17.78 3.54 24.95
CA GLU A 698 17.89 4.48 23.83
C GLU A 698 19.01 5.51 24.04
N ARG A 699 19.11 6.07 25.26
CA ARG A 699 20.16 7.04 25.63
C ARG A 699 21.56 6.42 25.62
N LEU A 700 21.68 5.11 25.88
CA LEU A 700 22.95 4.39 25.78
C LEU A 700 23.33 4.13 24.32
N ILE A 701 22.33 3.81 23.48
CA ILE A 701 22.53 3.65 22.05
C ILE A 701 22.92 4.97 21.38
N GLU A 702 22.28 6.09 21.73
CA GLU A 702 22.63 7.45 21.25
C GLU A 702 24.09 7.79 21.55
N LYS A 703 24.51 7.71 22.83
CA LYS A 703 25.91 7.92 23.25
C LYS A 703 26.93 7.04 22.55
N TYR A 704 26.52 5.87 22.06
CA TYR A 704 27.35 4.98 21.23
C TYR A 704 27.40 5.48 19.78
N CYS A 705 26.26 5.82 19.19
CA CYS A 705 26.15 6.31 17.81
C CYS A 705 26.88 7.64 17.60
N ASP A 706 26.98 8.49 18.63
CA ASP A 706 27.75 9.73 18.63
C ASP A 706 29.27 9.50 18.43
N ARG A 707 29.75 8.28 18.73
CA ARG A 707 31.18 7.92 18.74
C ARG A 707 31.56 6.99 17.60
N LEU A 708 30.64 6.13 17.17
CA LEU A 708 30.87 5.06 16.21
C LEU A 708 29.65 4.89 15.29
N PRO A 709 29.83 4.61 13.99
CA PRO A 709 28.71 4.33 13.10
C PRO A 709 27.95 3.07 13.58
N PRO A 710 26.61 3.09 13.57
CA PRO A 710 25.82 1.98 14.09
C PRO A 710 26.02 0.69 13.28
N PRO A 711 26.30 -0.46 13.93
CA PRO A 711 26.31 -1.77 13.29
C PRO A 711 24.98 -2.09 12.60
N LYS A 712 24.99 -2.93 11.55
CA LYS A 712 23.76 -3.32 10.84
C LYS A 712 22.82 -4.10 11.76
N GLU A 713 23.40 -4.93 12.61
CA GLU A 713 22.77 -5.75 13.64
C GLU A 713 21.95 -4.90 14.62
N LEU A 714 22.40 -3.68 14.92
CA LEU A 714 21.72 -2.75 15.83
C LEU A 714 20.38 -2.27 15.26
N GLN A 715 20.21 -2.22 13.93
CA GLN A 715 18.93 -1.86 13.31
C GLN A 715 17.86 -2.95 13.53
N GLU A 716 18.26 -4.22 13.60
CA GLU A 716 17.35 -5.33 13.94
C GLU A 716 17.05 -5.35 15.44
N LEU A 717 18.06 -5.18 16.29
CA LEU A 717 17.90 -5.18 17.74
C LEU A 717 17.11 -3.97 18.29
N ARG A 718 17.08 -2.84 17.57
CA ARG A 718 16.20 -1.70 17.89
C ARG A 718 14.72 -1.97 17.61
N LYS A 719 14.35 -3.03 16.90
CA LYS A 719 12.93 -3.43 16.73
C LYS A 719 12.41 -3.99 18.04
N ASN A 720 11.28 -3.46 18.52
CA ASN A 720 10.60 -4.02 19.68
C ASN A 720 9.99 -5.39 19.37
N VAL A 721 9.81 -6.21 20.41
CA VAL A 721 9.06 -7.47 20.29
C VAL A 721 7.61 -7.14 20.03
N VAL A 722 7.02 -7.76 19.01
CA VAL A 722 5.63 -7.54 18.60
C VAL A 722 4.79 -8.77 18.94
N VAL A 723 3.71 -8.54 19.69
CA VAL A 723 2.70 -9.55 20.03
C VAL A 723 1.40 -9.20 19.31
N ALA A 724 0.89 -10.11 18.49
CA ALA A 724 -0.47 -10.02 17.99
C ALA A 724 -1.45 -10.53 19.06
N VAL A 725 -2.45 -9.71 19.38
CA VAL A 725 -3.59 -10.09 20.22
C VAL A 725 -4.76 -10.32 19.28
N ILE A 726 -5.13 -11.58 19.08
CA ILE A 726 -6.27 -11.98 18.26
C ILE A 726 -7.44 -12.22 19.21
N ASP A 727 -8.37 -11.27 19.30
CA ASP A 727 -9.44 -11.28 20.31
C ASP A 727 -10.62 -10.40 19.87
N ASP A 728 -11.48 -9.94 20.78
CA ASP A 728 -12.65 -9.11 20.49
C ASP A 728 -12.33 -7.61 20.23
N GLY A 729 -11.06 -7.26 20.04
CA GLY A 729 -10.54 -5.89 19.87
C GLY A 729 -9.75 -5.41 21.10
N VAL A 730 -9.16 -4.21 21.03
CA VAL A 730 -8.36 -3.65 22.13
C VAL A 730 -8.66 -2.16 22.28
N ASN A 731 -9.13 -1.74 23.45
CA ASN A 731 -9.31 -0.33 23.79
C ASN A 731 -7.94 0.34 23.99
N ILE A 732 -7.52 1.17 23.04
CA ILE A 732 -6.16 1.72 22.97
C ILE A 732 -5.91 2.85 23.99
N THR A 733 -6.98 3.43 24.56
CA THR A 733 -6.89 4.52 25.57
C THR A 733 -6.43 4.08 26.93
N MET A 734 -6.55 2.78 27.24
CA MET A 734 -6.30 2.23 28.56
C MET A 734 -4.91 2.67 29.03
N PRO A 735 -4.75 3.27 30.22
CA PRO A 735 -3.47 3.87 30.65
C PRO A 735 -2.24 2.97 30.49
N GLY A 736 -2.37 1.67 30.72
CA GLY A 736 -1.28 0.69 30.55
C GLY A 736 -0.92 0.36 29.09
N LEU A 737 -1.80 0.65 28.12
CA LEU A 737 -1.64 0.32 26.70
C LEU A 737 -1.20 1.51 25.82
N ARG A 738 -1.24 2.74 26.37
CA ARG A 738 -0.77 3.97 25.71
C ARG A 738 0.68 3.82 25.26
N GLY A 739 0.96 4.17 24.01
CA GLY A 739 2.28 4.01 23.38
C GLY A 739 2.71 2.55 23.17
N ARG A 740 1.82 1.55 23.34
CA ARG A 740 2.12 0.13 23.12
C ARG A 740 1.45 -0.43 21.88
N ILE A 741 0.28 0.08 21.50
CA ILE A 741 -0.41 -0.33 20.27
C ILE A 741 0.29 0.29 19.04
N ILE A 742 0.57 -0.52 18.01
CA ILE A 742 1.29 -0.09 16.78
C ILE A 742 0.47 -0.20 15.49
N GLY A 743 -0.82 -0.48 15.60
CA GLY A 743 -1.69 -0.82 14.47
C GLY A 743 -2.61 -1.98 14.80
N GLY A 744 -3.49 -2.29 13.86
CA GLY A 744 -4.37 -3.44 13.97
C GLY A 744 -5.17 -3.69 12.70
N GLN A 745 -5.98 -4.75 12.73
CA GLN A 745 -6.95 -5.09 11.69
C GLN A 745 -8.22 -5.67 12.31
N SER A 746 -9.32 -5.66 11.58
CA SER A 746 -10.55 -6.30 12.01
C SER A 746 -11.09 -7.20 10.92
N PHE A 747 -11.56 -8.36 11.35
CA PHE A 747 -12.31 -9.34 10.58
C PHE A 747 -13.74 -9.49 11.13
N ASP A 748 -14.13 -8.63 12.08
CA ASP A 748 -15.52 -8.46 12.51
C ASP A 748 -16.26 -7.53 11.54
N THR A 749 -17.27 -8.08 10.87
CA THR A 749 -18.16 -7.36 9.94
C THR A 749 -19.40 -6.79 10.62
N SER A 750 -19.51 -6.91 11.95
CA SER A 750 -20.57 -6.27 12.73
C SER A 750 -20.29 -4.77 12.96
N GLY A 751 -21.30 -3.99 13.33
CA GLY A 751 -21.31 -2.52 13.19
C GLY A 751 -20.22 -1.74 13.94
N LEU A 752 -19.56 -2.31 14.96
CA LEU A 752 -18.34 -1.76 15.57
C LEU A 752 -17.09 -2.49 15.03
N TRP A 753 -16.92 -2.39 13.71
CA TRP A 753 -15.89 -3.07 12.93
C TRP A 753 -14.45 -2.64 13.27
N HIS A 754 -14.19 -1.65 14.12
CA HIS A 754 -12.83 -1.16 14.35
C HIS A 754 -12.11 -1.93 15.48
N TYR A 755 -10.91 -2.41 15.19
CA TYR A 755 -10.05 -3.12 16.16
C TYR A 755 -9.65 -2.31 17.41
N ARG A 756 -9.78 -0.97 17.37
CA ARG A 756 -9.50 -0.04 18.48
C ARG A 756 -10.54 -0.09 19.61
N PHE A 757 -11.55 -0.95 19.46
CA PHE A 757 -12.63 -1.14 20.43
C PHE A 757 -12.82 -2.63 20.73
N SER A 758 -12.66 -2.99 22.01
CA SER A 758 -12.99 -4.32 22.54
C SER A 758 -14.49 -4.40 22.85
N ALA A 759 -15.17 -5.45 22.41
CA ALA A 759 -16.63 -5.58 22.56
C ALA A 759 -17.08 -5.90 24.00
N LYS A 760 -16.20 -6.51 24.80
CA LYS A 760 -16.43 -6.93 26.20
C LYS A 760 -15.28 -6.54 27.13
N GLU A 761 -14.37 -5.67 26.67
CA GLU A 761 -13.05 -5.39 27.28
C GLU A 761 -12.13 -6.61 27.45
N HIS A 762 -12.46 -7.77 26.86
CA HIS A 762 -11.68 -9.01 27.01
C HIS A 762 -10.31 -8.90 26.33
N GLY A 763 -10.25 -8.53 25.05
CA GLY A 763 -8.99 -8.33 24.35
C GLY A 763 -8.15 -7.17 24.92
N THR A 764 -8.80 -6.15 25.50
CA THR A 764 -8.11 -5.09 26.26
C THR A 764 -7.42 -5.66 27.51
N LEU A 765 -8.11 -6.49 28.29
CA LEU A 765 -7.54 -7.19 29.45
C LEU A 765 -6.39 -8.12 29.04
N MET A 766 -6.53 -8.84 27.91
CA MET A 766 -5.45 -9.71 27.41
C MET A 766 -4.21 -8.89 27.03
N ALA A 767 -4.40 -7.78 26.31
CA ALA A 767 -3.31 -6.87 25.98
C ALA A 767 -2.65 -6.26 27.24
N SER A 768 -3.45 -5.90 28.26
CA SER A 768 -2.94 -5.31 29.50
C SER A 768 -2.06 -6.30 30.28
N GLN A 769 -2.43 -7.58 30.33
CA GLN A 769 -1.60 -8.61 30.97
C GLN A 769 -0.31 -8.92 30.18
N ILE A 770 -0.32 -8.85 28.85
CA ILE A 770 0.90 -9.00 28.04
C ILE A 770 1.89 -7.86 28.35
N VAL A 771 1.42 -6.61 28.35
CA VAL A 771 2.24 -5.42 28.64
C VAL A 771 2.66 -5.37 30.12
N ARG A 772 1.84 -5.90 31.05
CA ARG A 772 2.23 -6.06 32.47
C ARG A 772 3.52 -6.88 32.61
N VAL A 773 3.64 -7.98 31.86
CA VAL A 773 4.81 -8.87 31.92
C VAL A 773 5.98 -8.36 31.07
N CYS A 774 5.71 -7.83 29.87
CA CYS A 774 6.74 -7.27 29.00
C CYS A 774 6.36 -5.84 28.60
N PRO A 775 6.76 -4.82 29.39
CA PRO A 775 6.28 -3.46 29.22
C PRO A 775 6.67 -2.84 27.86
N ASP A 776 7.84 -3.19 27.33
CA ASP A 776 8.30 -2.69 26.02
C ASP A 776 7.94 -3.61 24.84
N ALA A 777 7.02 -4.55 25.05
CA ALA A 777 6.31 -5.19 23.95
C ALA A 777 5.44 -4.16 23.20
N LYS A 778 5.26 -4.39 21.90
CA LYS A 778 4.30 -3.67 21.07
C LYS A 778 3.16 -4.61 20.69
N ILE A 779 1.93 -4.11 20.77
CA ILE A 779 0.71 -4.87 20.50
C ILE A 779 0.21 -4.57 19.10
N TYR A 780 -0.05 -5.61 18.34
CA TYR A 780 -0.80 -5.56 17.09
C TYR A 780 -2.20 -6.14 17.35
N ALA A 781 -3.21 -5.29 17.42
CA ALA A 781 -4.56 -5.69 17.82
C ALA A 781 -5.34 -6.23 16.62
N ILE A 782 -5.87 -7.44 16.70
CA ILE A 782 -6.67 -8.04 15.63
C ILE A 782 -8.03 -8.47 16.18
N LYS A 783 -9.09 -7.82 15.71
CA LYS A 783 -10.48 -8.11 16.09
C LYS A 783 -11.04 -9.24 15.23
N VAL A 784 -11.56 -10.30 15.86
CA VAL A 784 -12.27 -11.41 15.18
C VAL A 784 -13.78 -11.26 15.28
N ALA A 785 -14.50 -11.85 14.32
CA ALA A 785 -15.95 -11.91 14.37
C ALA A 785 -16.40 -12.92 15.43
N THR A 786 -17.52 -12.63 16.08
CA THR A 786 -18.15 -13.55 17.04
C THR A 786 -19.63 -13.70 16.77
N HIS A 787 -20.17 -14.90 16.94
CA HIS A 787 -21.59 -15.21 16.79
C HIS A 787 -22.19 -15.74 18.11
N PRO A 788 -23.48 -15.49 18.38
CA PRO A 788 -24.14 -16.03 19.56
C PRO A 788 -24.21 -17.55 19.55
N ASN A 789 -23.76 -18.17 20.65
CA ASN A 789 -23.92 -19.58 20.94
C ASN A 789 -24.63 -19.73 22.31
N GLY A 790 -25.97 -19.77 22.29
CA GLY A 790 -26.77 -19.76 23.51
C GLY A 790 -26.65 -18.43 24.26
N LYS A 791 -26.03 -18.44 25.45
CA LYS A 791 -25.74 -17.23 26.25
C LYS A 791 -24.34 -16.66 26.00
N GLU A 792 -23.47 -17.41 25.32
CA GLU A 792 -22.07 -17.06 25.10
C GLU A 792 -21.86 -16.53 23.67
N LEU A 793 -20.69 -15.93 23.43
CA LEU A 793 -20.25 -15.61 22.08
C LEU A 793 -19.13 -16.56 21.72
N GLN A 794 -19.27 -17.22 20.58
CA GLN A 794 -18.25 -18.09 20.00
C GLN A 794 -17.55 -17.33 18.88
N ILE A 795 -16.24 -17.56 18.70
CA ILE A 795 -15.47 -16.95 17.61
C ILE A 795 -15.74 -17.67 16.30
N ASP A 796 -15.88 -16.90 15.23
CA ASP A 796 -15.98 -17.43 13.87
C ASP A 796 -14.60 -17.90 13.38
N ALA A 797 -14.50 -19.19 13.06
CA ALA A 797 -13.25 -19.84 12.68
C ALA A 797 -12.63 -19.24 11.41
N ARG A 798 -13.44 -18.77 10.47
CA ARG A 798 -12.96 -18.15 9.24
C ARG A 798 -12.30 -16.79 9.51
N SER A 799 -12.93 -15.96 10.33
CA SER A 799 -12.38 -14.67 10.77
C SER A 799 -11.08 -14.87 11.57
N ALA A 800 -11.01 -15.89 12.42
CA ALA A 800 -9.82 -16.25 13.17
C ALA A 800 -8.67 -16.72 12.25
N ALA A 801 -8.95 -17.53 11.23
CA ALA A 801 -7.96 -17.94 10.24
C ALA A 801 -7.39 -16.74 9.45
N LEU A 802 -8.24 -15.78 9.08
CA LEU A 802 -7.83 -14.53 8.44
C LEU A 802 -7.02 -13.63 9.40
N ALA A 803 -7.37 -13.60 10.69
CA ALA A 803 -6.64 -12.86 11.72
C ALA A 803 -5.23 -13.43 11.98
N ILE A 804 -5.10 -14.75 12.05
CA ILE A 804 -3.79 -15.43 12.14
C ILE A 804 -2.96 -15.06 10.90
N GLU A 805 -3.56 -15.09 9.72
CA GLU A 805 -2.87 -14.72 8.48
C GLU A 805 -2.46 -13.23 8.44
N ALA A 806 -3.25 -12.33 9.00
CA ALA A 806 -2.88 -10.92 9.16
C ALA A 806 -1.66 -10.76 10.09
N ALA A 807 -1.61 -11.48 11.20
CA ALA A 807 -0.45 -11.50 12.10
C ALA A 807 0.82 -12.07 11.41
N VAL A 808 0.68 -13.14 10.61
CA VAL A 808 1.75 -13.74 9.80
C VAL A 808 2.29 -12.76 8.74
N ASN A 809 1.42 -12.00 8.10
CA ASN A 809 1.81 -10.98 7.13
C ASN A 809 2.41 -9.73 7.78
N LYS A 810 2.00 -9.41 9.02
CA LYS A 810 2.59 -8.33 9.83
C LYS A 810 3.99 -8.68 10.38
N GLU A 811 4.37 -9.96 10.34
CA GLU A 811 5.65 -10.49 10.84
C GLU A 811 5.86 -10.24 12.34
N VAL A 812 4.82 -10.54 13.13
CA VAL A 812 4.89 -10.51 14.60
C VAL A 812 5.77 -11.64 15.15
N ASP A 813 6.30 -11.48 16.36
CA ASP A 813 7.10 -12.51 17.03
C ASP A 813 6.22 -13.56 17.72
N ILE A 814 5.09 -13.12 18.27
CA ILE A 814 4.17 -13.93 19.07
C ILE A 814 2.73 -13.66 18.62
N ILE A 815 1.89 -14.70 18.58
CA ILE A 815 0.43 -14.62 18.47
C ILE A 815 -0.17 -15.17 19.77
N SER A 816 -1.04 -14.38 20.41
CA SER A 816 -1.85 -14.77 21.57
C SER A 816 -3.30 -14.93 21.15
N MET A 817 -3.88 -16.11 21.42
CA MET A 817 -5.27 -16.49 21.13
C MET A 817 -5.93 -16.97 22.42
N SER A 818 -6.46 -16.04 23.21
CA SER A 818 -7.00 -16.30 24.55
C SER A 818 -8.42 -16.89 24.54
N TRP A 819 -8.65 -17.84 23.63
CA TRP A 819 -9.94 -18.43 23.31
C TRP A 819 -9.79 -19.82 22.68
N THR A 820 -10.90 -20.56 22.63
CA THR A 820 -11.00 -21.86 21.95
C THR A 820 -12.14 -21.86 20.92
N ILE A 821 -12.01 -22.71 19.91
CA ILE A 821 -13.07 -23.04 18.96
C ILE A 821 -13.24 -24.57 18.95
N PRO A 822 -14.48 -25.10 18.93
CA PRO A 822 -14.74 -26.53 18.74
C PRO A 822 -14.09 -27.09 17.46
N GLU A 823 -14.01 -28.42 17.40
CA GLU A 823 -13.47 -29.12 16.24
C GLU A 823 -14.27 -28.79 14.96
N MET A 824 -13.55 -28.32 13.93
CA MET A 824 -14.14 -28.04 12.61
C MET A 824 -14.27 -29.33 11.80
N ALA A 825 -15.32 -29.43 10.99
CA ALA A 825 -15.54 -30.59 10.12
C ALA A 825 -14.36 -30.83 9.17
N GLU A 826 -13.91 -32.08 9.05
CA GLU A 826 -12.78 -32.43 8.20
C GLU A 826 -13.04 -32.12 6.71
N GLY A 827 -12.00 -31.64 6.04
CA GLY A 827 -12.09 -31.17 4.64
C GLY A 827 -12.90 -29.88 4.43
N SER A 828 -13.44 -29.24 5.48
CA SER A 828 -14.12 -27.95 5.36
C SER A 828 -13.18 -26.82 4.92
N ALA A 829 -13.72 -25.84 4.18
CA ALA A 829 -12.94 -24.72 3.67
C ALA A 829 -12.32 -23.88 4.79
N ASP A 830 -13.04 -23.69 5.90
CA ASP A 830 -12.56 -22.90 7.04
C ASP A 830 -11.45 -23.62 7.81
N LYS A 831 -11.56 -24.95 7.99
CA LYS A 831 -10.47 -25.77 8.55
C LYS A 831 -9.22 -25.70 7.68
N LEU A 832 -9.37 -25.88 6.36
CA LEU A 832 -8.25 -25.76 5.42
C LEU A 832 -7.61 -24.36 5.46
N LEU A 833 -8.41 -23.29 5.62
CA LEU A 833 -7.89 -21.92 5.75
C LEU A 833 -7.11 -21.74 7.07
N PHE A 834 -7.65 -22.25 8.19
CA PHE A 834 -7.06 -22.17 9.52
C PHE A 834 -5.75 -22.97 9.60
N ASP A 835 -5.76 -24.22 9.13
CA ASP A 835 -4.60 -25.12 9.08
C ASP A 835 -3.46 -24.52 8.23
N ASN A 836 -3.81 -23.86 7.11
CA ASN A 836 -2.83 -23.15 6.27
C ASN A 836 -2.24 -21.91 6.97
N ALA A 837 -3.05 -21.11 7.66
CA ALA A 837 -2.59 -19.92 8.39
C ALA A 837 -1.67 -20.30 9.56
N MET A 838 -2.08 -21.27 10.39
CA MET A 838 -1.27 -21.82 11.48
C MET A 838 0.03 -22.44 10.95
N GLY A 839 -0.04 -23.22 9.88
CA GLY A 839 1.12 -23.80 9.21
C GLY A 839 2.10 -22.75 8.68
N ARG A 840 1.62 -21.61 8.16
CA ARG A 840 2.48 -20.48 7.77
C ARG A 840 3.13 -19.79 8.97
N ALA A 841 2.39 -19.58 10.07
CA ALA A 841 2.93 -18.99 11.28
C ALA A 841 4.10 -19.80 11.87
N ILE A 842 3.94 -21.13 11.96
CA ILE A 842 5.02 -22.04 12.38
C ILE A 842 6.23 -21.96 11.44
N ARG A 843 6.01 -21.91 10.11
CA ARG A 843 7.11 -21.79 9.12
C ARG A 843 7.85 -20.45 9.18
N LYS A 844 7.17 -19.35 9.55
CA LYS A 844 7.81 -18.05 9.80
C LYS A 844 8.53 -17.96 11.15
N GLY A 845 8.42 -18.98 12.01
CA GLY A 845 8.99 -18.94 13.36
C GLY A 845 8.24 -17.99 14.29
N ILE A 846 6.92 -17.92 14.17
CA ILE A 846 6.06 -17.17 15.09
C ILE A 846 5.64 -18.10 16.24
N LEU A 847 5.77 -17.62 17.48
CA LEU A 847 5.34 -18.36 18.67
C LEU A 847 3.82 -18.27 18.83
N LEU A 848 3.15 -19.41 19.00
CA LEU A 848 1.69 -19.51 19.05
C LEU A 848 1.21 -19.90 20.46
N PHE A 849 0.51 -19.01 21.14
CA PHE A 849 -0.09 -19.27 22.46
C PHE A 849 -1.61 -19.36 22.36
N CYS A 850 -2.21 -20.37 22.98
CA CYS A 850 -3.66 -20.46 23.11
C CYS A 850 -4.11 -20.98 24.48
N SER A 851 -5.31 -20.59 24.90
CA SER A 851 -5.88 -21.06 26.16
C SER A 851 -6.37 -22.50 26.07
N ALA A 852 -6.43 -23.16 27.22
CA ALA A 852 -7.37 -24.25 27.44
C ALA A 852 -8.82 -23.73 27.44
N ALA A 853 -9.78 -24.65 27.30
CA ALA A 853 -11.18 -24.35 27.60
C ALA A 853 -11.38 -24.35 29.12
N ASP A 854 -12.28 -23.50 29.62
CA ASP A 854 -12.65 -23.40 31.03
C ASP A 854 -14.15 -23.70 31.26
N ASP A 855 -14.66 -24.75 30.61
CA ASP A 855 -16.07 -25.18 30.68
C ASP A 855 -16.33 -26.30 31.72
N GLY A 856 -15.30 -26.71 32.47
CA GLY A 856 -15.37 -27.79 33.46
C GLY A 856 -15.63 -29.19 32.88
N SER A 857 -15.70 -29.35 31.54
CA SER A 857 -16.01 -30.62 30.88
C SER A 857 -14.74 -31.29 30.36
N PHE A 858 -14.41 -32.47 30.89
CA PHE A 858 -13.17 -33.21 30.56
C PHE A 858 -13.19 -33.86 29.14
N LYS A 859 -13.47 -33.07 28.10
CA LYS A 859 -13.49 -33.47 26.67
C LYS A 859 -12.48 -32.66 25.83
N ALA A 860 -11.42 -32.17 26.45
CA ALA A 860 -10.65 -31.01 25.98
C ALA A 860 -9.52 -31.26 24.96
N THR A 861 -9.53 -32.38 24.23
CA THR A 861 -8.45 -32.76 23.30
C THR A 861 -8.59 -32.23 21.87
N SER A 862 -9.80 -31.91 21.39
CA SER A 862 -10.04 -31.54 19.97
C SER A 862 -10.35 -30.06 19.69
N HIS A 863 -10.13 -29.17 20.66
CA HIS A 863 -10.33 -27.72 20.47
C HIS A 863 -9.18 -27.04 19.71
N TYR A 864 -9.52 -26.21 18.73
CA TYR A 864 -8.61 -25.29 18.05
C TYR A 864 -8.39 -24.03 18.92
N PRO A 865 -7.23 -23.37 18.87
CA PRO A 865 -6.07 -23.64 17.99
C PRO A 865 -5.18 -24.83 18.41
N ALA A 866 -5.29 -25.32 19.66
CA ALA A 866 -4.37 -26.30 20.24
C ALA A 866 -4.28 -27.62 19.46
N ALA A 867 -5.42 -28.12 18.97
CA ALA A 867 -5.52 -29.41 18.27
C ALA A 867 -4.71 -29.47 16.96
N PHE A 868 -4.44 -28.34 16.30
CA PHE A 868 -3.75 -28.32 15.00
C PHE A 868 -2.32 -28.91 15.06
N ALA A 869 -1.54 -28.52 16.07
CA ALA A 869 -0.16 -28.98 16.22
C ALA A 869 0.28 -28.90 17.70
N PRO A 870 -0.11 -29.86 18.55
CA PRO A 870 0.13 -29.81 20.00
C PRO A 870 1.61 -29.63 20.41
N ASN A 871 2.55 -30.08 19.59
CA ASN A 871 3.99 -29.93 19.84
C ASN A 871 4.59 -28.59 19.32
N LYS A 872 3.77 -27.70 18.74
CA LYS A 872 4.17 -26.43 18.11
C LYS A 872 3.38 -25.21 18.58
N VAL A 873 2.20 -25.42 19.16
CA VAL A 873 1.40 -24.42 19.87
C VAL A 873 1.65 -24.59 21.38
N PHE A 874 1.58 -23.52 22.15
CA PHE A 874 1.64 -23.52 23.60
C PHE A 874 0.22 -23.52 24.17
N LYS A 875 -0.28 -24.67 24.67
CA LYS A 875 -1.59 -24.77 25.33
C LYS A 875 -1.44 -24.43 26.81
N ILE A 876 -2.02 -23.31 27.24
CA ILE A 876 -1.86 -22.76 28.60
C ILE A 876 -3.15 -22.93 29.42
N GLY A 877 -3.02 -23.44 30.64
CA GLY A 877 -4.13 -23.51 31.60
C GLY A 877 -3.98 -22.50 32.76
N ALA A 878 -5.09 -22.18 33.41
CA ALA A 878 -5.10 -21.34 34.60
C ALA A 878 -4.60 -22.06 35.85
N ALA A 879 -3.91 -21.31 36.72
CA ALA A 879 -3.51 -21.70 38.06
C ALA A 879 -3.95 -20.67 39.10
N THR A 880 -4.12 -21.14 40.33
CA THR A 880 -4.30 -20.29 41.52
C THR A 880 -2.97 -19.63 41.92
N ALA A 881 -3.02 -18.65 42.84
CA ALA A 881 -1.81 -18.01 43.37
C ALA A 881 -0.83 -18.97 44.09
N SER A 882 -1.28 -20.18 44.48
CA SER A 882 -0.42 -21.24 45.04
C SER A 882 0.16 -22.20 43.98
N GLY A 883 -0.10 -21.96 42.69
CA GLY A 883 0.41 -22.77 41.58
C GLY A 883 -0.36 -24.08 41.31
N LYS A 884 -1.53 -24.27 41.94
CA LYS A 884 -2.42 -25.40 41.66
C LYS A 884 -3.29 -25.08 40.45
N ILE A 885 -3.62 -26.09 39.63
CA ILE A 885 -4.54 -25.92 38.48
C ILE A 885 -5.90 -25.37 38.95
N TYR A 886 -6.49 -24.48 38.14
CA TYR A 886 -7.81 -23.94 38.39
C TYR A 886 -8.89 -24.99 38.05
N GLU A 887 -9.86 -25.18 38.93
CA GLU A 887 -10.84 -26.28 38.86
C GLU A 887 -11.69 -26.29 37.59
N TRP A 888 -11.92 -25.12 36.99
CA TRP A 888 -12.73 -24.97 35.77
C TRP A 888 -11.98 -25.29 34.48
N THR A 889 -10.64 -25.37 34.51
CA THR A 889 -9.84 -25.68 33.33
C THR A 889 -10.09 -27.12 32.87
N SER A 890 -10.75 -27.26 31.72
CA SER A 890 -11.30 -28.51 31.17
C SER A 890 -10.25 -29.55 30.74
N ALA A 891 -8.97 -29.18 30.74
CA ALA A 891 -7.87 -30.00 30.27
C ALA A 891 -7.10 -30.64 31.44
N SER A 892 -6.72 -31.90 31.27
CA SER A 892 -5.82 -32.54 32.22
C SER A 892 -4.41 -31.92 32.17
N LEU A 893 -3.66 -31.95 33.29
CA LEU A 893 -2.29 -31.41 33.36
C LEU A 893 -1.33 -32.02 32.32
N SER A 894 -1.60 -33.22 31.82
CA SER A 894 -0.83 -33.89 30.76
C SER A 894 -1.12 -33.36 29.35
N GLU A 895 -2.26 -32.71 29.13
CA GLU A 895 -2.62 -32.06 27.85
C GLU A 895 -2.11 -30.63 27.73
N LEU A 896 -1.75 -30.01 28.85
CA LEU A 896 -1.26 -28.63 28.92
C LEU A 896 0.26 -28.59 28.76
N ASP A 897 0.79 -27.55 28.15
CA ASP A 897 2.23 -27.30 28.14
C ASP A 897 2.70 -26.77 29.50
N TYR A 898 2.01 -25.73 29.98
CA TYR A 898 2.30 -25.01 31.23
C TYR A 898 1.01 -24.50 31.86
N ILE A 899 1.07 -24.16 33.15
CA ILE A 899 0.02 -23.39 33.85
C ILE A 899 0.61 -22.11 34.46
N LEU A 900 -0.15 -21.02 34.38
CA LEU A 900 0.23 -19.68 34.87
C LEU A 900 -0.93 -19.08 35.68
N PRO A 901 -0.70 -18.02 36.49
CA PRO A 901 -1.78 -17.39 37.24
C PRO A 901 -2.98 -17.03 36.36
N GLY A 902 -4.16 -17.51 36.75
CA GLY A 902 -5.41 -17.33 36.00
C GLY A 902 -6.64 -17.46 36.88
N HIS A 903 -6.50 -17.32 38.20
CA HIS A 903 -7.62 -17.28 39.14
C HIS A 903 -7.39 -16.14 40.14
N GLU A 904 -8.43 -15.33 40.36
CA GLU A 904 -8.38 -14.08 41.15
C GLU A 904 -7.21 -13.16 40.75
N VAL A 905 -6.93 -13.04 39.45
CA VAL A 905 -5.88 -12.15 38.94
C VAL A 905 -6.37 -10.71 38.98
N TYR A 906 -5.76 -9.91 39.84
CA TYR A 906 -6.01 -8.48 40.01
C TYR A 906 -5.28 -7.64 38.95
N GLU A 907 -5.85 -6.51 38.51
CA GLU A 907 -5.17 -5.58 37.59
C GLU A 907 -3.94 -4.90 38.22
N LYS A 908 -2.96 -4.48 37.42
CA LYS A 908 -1.74 -3.83 37.95
C LYS A 908 -2.09 -2.47 38.59
N GLN A 909 -2.13 -2.43 39.91
CA GLN A 909 -2.40 -1.24 40.71
C GLN A 909 -1.25 -0.21 40.60
N PRO A 910 -1.55 1.10 40.58
CA PRO A 910 -0.52 2.14 40.58
C PRO A 910 0.25 2.15 41.91
N LYS A 911 1.58 2.32 41.85
CA LYS A 911 2.44 2.34 43.06
C LYS A 911 2.23 3.57 43.96
N TYR A 912 1.61 4.63 43.43
CA TYR A 912 1.30 5.87 44.15
C TYR A 912 -0.06 6.41 43.70
N GLY A 913 -0.86 6.89 44.65
CA GLY A 913 -2.21 7.42 44.41
C GLY A 913 -3.32 6.61 45.11
N PRO A 914 -4.59 7.00 44.94
CA PRO A 914 -5.72 6.21 45.40
C PRO A 914 -5.74 4.86 44.66
N VAL A 915 -5.88 3.77 45.42
CA VAL A 915 -6.01 2.41 44.90
C VAL A 915 -7.48 2.22 44.51
N PRO A 916 -7.85 2.12 43.22
CA PRO A 916 -9.20 1.76 42.84
C PRO A 916 -9.57 0.36 43.35
N GLU A 917 -10.86 0.16 43.63
CA GLU A 917 -11.42 -1.12 44.06
C GLU A 917 -11.02 -2.20 43.05
N SER A 918 -10.30 -3.23 43.53
CA SER A 918 -9.59 -4.12 42.62
C SER A 918 -10.51 -5.22 42.11
N GLU A 919 -11.07 -5.02 40.91
CA GLU A 919 -11.65 -6.14 40.16
C GLU A 919 -10.60 -7.25 39.99
N THR A 920 -11.08 -8.49 40.00
CA THR A 920 -10.26 -9.68 39.77
C THR A 920 -10.91 -10.56 38.72
N HIS A 921 -10.10 -11.11 37.84
CA HIS A 921 -10.56 -11.91 36.72
C HIS A 921 -10.00 -13.34 36.83
N SER A 922 -10.73 -14.32 36.30
CA SER A 922 -10.32 -15.74 36.25
C SER A 922 -10.55 -16.31 34.86
N GLY A 923 -9.68 -17.23 34.44
CA GLY A 923 -9.71 -17.92 33.15
C GLY A 923 -8.31 -18.24 32.60
N SER A 924 -8.20 -19.33 31.84
CA SER A 924 -7.01 -19.74 31.09
C SER A 924 -6.63 -18.70 30.03
N SER A 925 -7.57 -17.87 29.58
CA SER A 925 -7.35 -16.67 28.77
C SER A 925 -6.30 -15.73 29.39
N ILE A 926 -6.43 -15.44 30.70
CA ILE A 926 -5.50 -14.58 31.45
C ILE A 926 -4.12 -15.23 31.55
N ALA A 927 -4.09 -16.52 31.90
CA ALA A 927 -2.85 -17.29 31.98
C ALA A 927 -2.12 -17.33 30.62
N THR A 928 -2.86 -17.41 29.51
CA THR A 928 -2.34 -17.35 28.14
C THR A 928 -1.71 -16.00 27.82
N ALA A 929 -2.39 -14.90 28.18
CA ALA A 929 -1.86 -13.55 28.01
C ALA A 929 -0.58 -13.33 28.83
N LEU A 930 -0.54 -13.79 30.09
CA LEU A 930 0.67 -13.76 30.92
C LEU A 930 1.80 -14.63 30.33
N ALA A 931 1.48 -15.77 29.71
CA ALA A 931 2.47 -16.64 29.07
C ALA A 931 3.07 -16.03 27.80
N ALA A 932 2.23 -15.41 26.96
CA ALA A 932 2.66 -14.65 25.80
C ALA A 932 3.51 -13.43 26.22
N GLY A 933 3.10 -12.73 27.29
CA GLY A 933 3.89 -11.68 27.93
C GLY A 933 5.24 -12.17 28.44
N LEU A 934 5.30 -13.36 29.05
CA LEU A 934 6.56 -13.97 29.52
C LEU A 934 7.47 -14.35 28.35
N ALA A 935 6.94 -14.92 27.26
CA ALA A 935 7.72 -15.17 26.05
C ALA A 935 8.27 -13.88 25.45
N ALA A 936 7.47 -12.81 25.42
CA ALA A 936 7.91 -11.49 24.99
C ALA A 936 9.02 -10.93 25.89
N LEU A 937 8.92 -11.15 27.20
CA LEU A 937 9.92 -10.75 28.20
C LEU A 937 11.27 -11.45 27.98
N ILE A 938 11.28 -12.77 27.70
CA ILE A 938 12.52 -13.51 27.43
C ILE A 938 13.17 -13.01 26.12
N LEU A 939 12.38 -12.87 25.04
CA LEU A 939 12.87 -12.28 23.78
C LEU A 939 13.44 -10.88 23.99
N HIS A 940 12.77 -10.05 24.80
CA HIS A 940 13.22 -8.70 25.12
C HIS A 940 14.51 -8.69 25.94
N CYS A 941 14.65 -9.54 26.96
CA CYS A 941 15.87 -9.66 27.74
C CYS A 941 17.06 -10.07 26.88
N VAL A 942 16.90 -11.06 25.99
CA VAL A 942 17.95 -11.47 25.04
C VAL A 942 18.29 -10.35 24.05
N ARG A 943 17.28 -9.62 23.55
CA ARG A 943 17.48 -8.42 22.69
C ARG A 943 18.31 -7.34 23.39
N LEU A 944 17.99 -7.04 24.66
CA LEU A 944 18.74 -6.07 25.47
C LEU A 944 20.16 -6.57 25.80
N ALA A 945 20.34 -7.87 26.04
CA ALA A 945 21.65 -8.47 26.28
C ALA A 945 22.55 -8.44 25.02
N ALA A 946 21.97 -8.58 23.83
CA ALA A 946 22.68 -8.40 22.56
C ALA A 946 23.04 -6.92 22.32
N ILE A 947 22.13 -5.96 22.61
CA ILE A 947 22.46 -4.53 22.59
C ILE A 947 23.61 -4.23 23.55
N HIS A 948 23.54 -4.72 24.79
CA HIS A 948 24.61 -4.59 25.78
C HIS A 948 25.95 -5.13 25.27
N THR A 949 25.93 -6.28 24.58
CA THR A 949 27.13 -6.89 23.98
C THR A 949 27.76 -6.01 22.90
N LEU A 950 26.96 -5.23 22.15
CA LEU A 950 27.43 -4.34 21.08
C LEU A 950 27.91 -2.97 21.59
N ILE A 951 27.24 -2.38 22.59
CA ILE A 951 27.48 -1.00 23.01
C ILE A 951 28.40 -0.85 24.24
N SER A 952 28.56 -1.91 25.04
CA SER A 952 29.44 -1.89 26.21
C SER A 952 30.90 -2.23 25.86
N ASP A 953 31.81 -1.83 26.73
CA ASP A 953 33.21 -2.27 26.72
C ASP A 953 33.28 -3.81 26.78
N PRO A 954 34.00 -4.48 25.85
CA PRO A 954 34.13 -5.94 25.83
C PRO A 954 34.63 -6.57 27.13
N SER A 955 35.35 -5.83 27.98
CA SER A 955 35.81 -6.29 29.29
C SER A 955 34.70 -6.36 30.36
N LYS A 956 33.60 -5.64 30.16
CA LYS A 956 32.44 -5.59 31.09
C LYS A 956 31.35 -6.62 30.75
N VAL A 957 31.47 -7.31 29.61
CA VAL A 957 30.45 -8.24 29.10
C VAL A 957 30.80 -9.68 29.53
N LYS A 958 30.09 -10.22 30.53
CA LYS A 958 30.31 -11.58 31.07
C LYS A 958 30.02 -12.69 30.05
N ARG A 959 28.87 -12.63 29.36
CA ARG A 959 28.47 -13.48 28.24
C ARG A 959 28.13 -12.57 27.06
N ARG A 960 28.65 -12.90 25.87
CA ARG A 960 28.26 -12.25 24.63
C ARG A 960 26.96 -12.85 24.10
N PHE A 961 26.08 -12.00 23.59
CA PHE A 961 24.83 -12.39 22.94
C PHE A 961 24.82 -11.92 21.49
N SER A 962 24.18 -12.71 20.65
CA SER A 962 24.07 -12.51 19.20
C SER A 962 22.62 -12.27 18.75
N VAL A 963 22.46 -11.69 17.55
CA VAL A 963 21.14 -11.59 16.90
C VAL A 963 20.61 -13.00 16.55
N ASP A 964 21.48 -13.97 16.28
CA ASP A 964 21.09 -15.33 15.94
C ASP A 964 20.52 -16.12 17.14
N GLU A 965 21.00 -15.87 18.37
CA GLU A 965 20.34 -16.37 19.58
C GLU A 965 18.90 -15.84 19.69
N LEU A 966 18.69 -14.54 19.46
CA LEU A 966 17.34 -13.93 19.45
C LEU A 966 16.44 -14.53 18.36
N ARG A 967 16.97 -14.80 17.16
CA ARG A 967 16.25 -15.47 16.07
C ARG A 967 15.90 -16.93 16.41
N SER A 968 16.83 -17.67 16.98
CA SER A 968 16.63 -19.07 17.39
C SER A 968 15.54 -19.21 18.45
N LEU A 969 15.49 -18.27 19.41
CA LEU A 969 14.52 -18.27 20.50
C LEU A 969 13.06 -18.08 20.02
N LYS A 970 12.83 -17.61 18.80
CA LYS A 970 11.49 -17.58 18.18
C LYS A 970 10.98 -18.97 17.76
N SER A 971 11.83 -19.99 17.80
CA SER A 971 11.38 -21.38 17.61
C SER A 971 10.65 -21.88 18.86
N CYS A 972 9.50 -22.53 18.66
CA CYS A 972 8.73 -23.14 19.75
C CYS A 972 9.57 -24.12 20.60
N LYS A 973 10.53 -24.83 19.98
CA LYS A 973 11.43 -25.74 20.70
C LYS A 973 12.34 -24.98 21.67
N ASP A 974 12.98 -23.92 21.20
CA ASP A 974 13.99 -23.22 21.97
C ASP A 974 13.36 -22.30 23.03
N MET A 975 12.15 -21.78 22.75
CA MET A 975 11.31 -21.14 23.77
C MET A 975 10.83 -22.12 24.85
N LYS A 976 10.46 -23.38 24.52
CA LYS A 976 10.18 -24.42 25.53
C LYS A 976 11.41 -24.75 26.39
N ILE A 977 12.62 -24.72 25.81
CA ILE A 977 13.88 -24.86 26.56
C ILE A 977 14.08 -23.68 27.53
N ALA A 978 13.82 -22.44 27.10
CA ALA A 978 13.93 -21.25 27.95
C ALA A 978 12.88 -21.23 29.07
N PHE A 979 11.63 -21.60 28.79
CA PHE A 979 10.58 -21.78 29.80
C PHE A 979 10.99 -22.84 30.84
N GLY A 980 11.60 -23.96 30.39
CA GLY A 980 12.15 -24.99 31.27
C GLY A 980 13.35 -24.59 32.12
N LYS A 981 13.83 -23.33 32.05
CA LYS A 981 14.83 -22.77 32.98
C LYS A 981 14.22 -22.17 34.25
N PHE A 982 12.93 -21.83 34.24
CA PHE A 982 12.24 -21.47 35.47
C PHE A 982 12.04 -22.71 36.33
N PRO A 983 12.38 -22.67 37.64
CA PRO A 983 12.02 -23.75 38.55
C PRO A 983 10.51 -23.98 38.57
N THR A 984 10.13 -25.22 38.81
CA THR A 984 8.73 -25.66 38.85
C THR A 984 8.54 -26.57 40.06
N ASN A 985 7.32 -26.61 40.60
CA ASN A 985 7.01 -27.44 41.77
C ASN A 985 6.38 -28.78 41.39
N SER A 986 6.60 -29.79 42.23
CA SER A 986 6.05 -31.13 42.04
C SER A 986 4.52 -31.19 42.20
N GLU A 987 3.92 -30.29 42.99
CA GLU A 987 2.46 -30.22 43.17
C GLU A 987 1.72 -29.88 41.87
N SER A 988 2.33 -29.09 40.98
CA SER A 988 1.80 -28.78 39.64
C SER A 988 2.22 -29.78 38.55
N GLN A 989 2.79 -30.93 38.91
CA GLN A 989 3.44 -31.86 37.95
C GLN A 989 4.53 -31.18 37.10
N MET A 990 5.27 -30.22 37.69
CA MET A 990 6.29 -29.41 37.01
C MET A 990 5.74 -28.50 35.88
N LYS A 991 4.46 -28.07 35.98
CA LYS A 991 3.80 -27.21 34.97
C LYS A 991 3.72 -25.74 35.34
N PHE A 992 3.78 -25.39 36.64
CA PHE A 992 3.75 -24.00 37.10
C PHE A 992 5.16 -23.42 37.20
N MET A 993 5.41 -22.29 36.50
CA MET A 993 6.73 -21.64 36.44
C MET A 993 6.93 -20.61 37.56
N GLU A 994 7.89 -20.88 38.45
CA GLU A 994 8.23 -20.05 39.60
C GLU A 994 9.22 -18.94 39.24
N VAL A 995 8.72 -17.91 38.54
CA VAL A 995 9.53 -16.81 37.98
C VAL A 995 10.42 -16.09 39.00
N TRP A 996 10.03 -16.05 40.28
CA TRP A 996 10.79 -15.42 41.36
C TRP A 996 12.14 -16.06 41.64
N HIS A 997 12.38 -17.31 41.24
CA HIS A 997 13.69 -17.94 41.38
C HIS A 997 14.69 -17.57 40.27
N THR A 998 14.26 -16.84 39.24
CA THR A 998 15.13 -16.36 38.15
C THR A 998 15.11 -14.85 38.05
N LEU A 999 13.93 -14.25 37.92
CA LEU A 999 13.76 -12.79 37.86
C LEU A 999 13.97 -12.14 39.24
N GLY A 1000 13.70 -12.88 40.31
CA GLY A 1000 13.77 -12.42 41.70
C GLY A 1000 15.10 -12.65 42.42
N LYS A 1001 16.12 -13.24 41.77
CA LYS A 1001 17.35 -13.73 42.45
C LYS A 1001 18.03 -12.70 43.37
N ASP A 1002 18.17 -11.46 42.90
CA ASP A 1002 18.91 -10.41 43.61
C ASP A 1002 18.00 -9.45 44.43
N PHE A 1003 16.69 -9.73 44.52
CA PHE A 1003 15.77 -8.93 45.34
C PHE A 1003 15.99 -9.09 46.85
N VAL A 1004 16.60 -10.20 47.25
CA VAL A 1004 16.78 -10.58 48.67
C VAL A 1004 18.09 -10.04 49.24
N THR A 1005 19.07 -9.71 48.39
CA THR A 1005 20.45 -9.44 48.81
C THR A 1005 20.93 -7.99 48.60
N ASP A 1006 20.44 -7.25 47.60
CA ASP A 1006 20.86 -5.85 47.46
C ASP A 1006 19.83 -4.94 46.75
N ARG A 1007 19.51 -3.80 47.37
CA ARG A 1007 18.66 -2.76 46.77
C ARG A 1007 19.44 -1.82 45.84
N GLN A 1008 20.76 -1.95 45.72
CA GLN A 1008 21.62 -1.01 44.99
C GLN A 1008 21.29 -0.83 43.49
N TRP A 1009 20.89 -1.89 42.77
CA TRP A 1009 20.53 -1.78 41.34
C TRP A 1009 19.30 -0.88 41.09
N ARG A 1010 18.42 -0.71 42.09
CA ARG A 1010 17.31 0.26 42.01
C ARG A 1010 17.84 1.69 41.94
N ALA A 1011 18.97 1.98 42.56
CA ALA A 1011 19.57 3.32 42.62
C ALA A 1011 20.49 3.68 41.43
N ARG A 1012 21.03 2.68 40.71
CA ARG A 1012 22.04 2.91 39.66
C ARG A 1012 21.60 2.42 38.28
N GLU A 1013 21.36 3.37 37.38
CA GLU A 1013 20.94 3.14 36.00
C GLU A 1013 21.92 2.27 35.19
N GLU A 1014 23.23 2.37 35.51
CA GLU A 1014 24.31 1.64 34.82
C GLU A 1014 24.34 0.13 35.14
N GLU A 1015 23.76 -0.30 36.25
CA GLU A 1015 23.81 -1.70 36.72
C GLU A 1015 22.64 -2.55 36.17
N ARG A 1016 21.57 -1.92 35.66
CA ARG A 1016 20.34 -2.58 35.18
C ARG A 1016 20.57 -3.42 33.93
N LEU A 1017 21.25 -2.87 32.92
CA LEU A 1017 21.48 -3.57 31.65
C LEU A 1017 22.41 -4.80 31.79
N PRO A 1018 23.50 -4.76 32.59
CA PRO A 1018 24.24 -5.96 32.99
C PRO A 1018 23.41 -7.02 33.72
N PHE A 1019 22.48 -6.62 34.61
CA PHE A 1019 21.58 -7.56 35.28
C PHE A 1019 20.62 -8.25 34.31
N ILE A 1020 20.00 -7.49 33.39
CA ILE A 1020 19.16 -8.05 32.31
C ILE A 1020 19.95 -9.05 31.46
N ALA A 1021 21.21 -8.76 31.13
CA ALA A 1021 22.08 -9.69 30.42
C ALA A 1021 22.42 -10.96 31.22
N SER A 1022 22.48 -10.87 32.55
CA SER A 1022 22.62 -12.05 33.43
C SER A 1022 21.35 -12.91 33.41
N VAL A 1023 20.17 -12.29 33.50
CA VAL A 1023 18.87 -13.00 33.40
C VAL A 1023 18.72 -13.68 32.03
N ALA A 1024 19.10 -13.01 30.94
CA ALA A 1024 19.14 -13.61 29.60
C ALA A 1024 20.11 -14.81 29.52
N SER A 1025 21.22 -14.79 30.26
CA SER A 1025 22.18 -15.90 30.30
C SER A 1025 21.65 -17.12 31.05
N ASP A 1026 20.84 -16.93 32.09
CA ASP A 1026 20.22 -18.01 32.85
C ASP A 1026 19.08 -18.70 32.08
N LEU A 1027 18.38 -17.94 31.24
CA LEU A 1027 17.25 -18.39 30.44
C LEU A 1027 17.66 -19.09 29.13
N LEU A 1028 18.84 -18.80 28.59
CA LEU A 1028 19.38 -19.50 27.42
C LEU A 1028 20.19 -20.73 27.84
N PRO A 1029 20.29 -21.77 26.98
CA PRO A 1029 21.27 -22.82 27.18
C PRO A 1029 22.70 -22.26 27.21
N SER A 1030 23.56 -22.90 28.01
CA SER A 1030 25.00 -22.69 27.95
C SER A 1030 25.49 -23.13 26.57
N THR A 1031 25.93 -22.18 25.74
CA THR A 1031 26.67 -22.49 24.54
C THR A 1031 27.96 -23.20 24.95
N VAL A 1032 28.09 -24.49 24.61
CA VAL A 1032 29.37 -25.20 24.74
C VAL A 1032 30.35 -24.46 23.84
N GLY A 1033 31.44 -23.97 24.44
CA GLY A 1033 32.46 -23.16 23.77
C GLY A 1033 33.40 -23.97 22.88
#